data_AF-A0A2D6XH26-F1
#
_entry.id   AF-A0A2D6XH26-F1
#
_cell.length_a   1.000
_cell.length_b   1.000
_cell.length_c   1.000
_cell.angle_alpha   90.00
_cell.angle_beta   90.00
_cell.angle_gamma   90.00
#
_symmetry.space_group_name_H-M   'P 1'
#
loop_
_entity.id
_entity.type
_entity.pdbx_description
1 polymer ?
#
loop_
_entity_poly.entity_id
_entity_poly.type
_entity_poly.pdbx_seq_one_letter_code
_entity_poly.pdbx_strand_id
1 'polypeptide(L)'
;MGTQRQTAYNILDVIEELAPREHKETSNPRSRYLMQCPLPTHDDRLRHDRSGSFSINAEASLFLCFGCGAKGNAFQLRQVLGGEGNFLTALNRGHRTASTAQRSVTPKPTRPRPTRPSLQGVSIAQLAEAKGLDPDYLYEELAWRDTPYFGTPAVSIPYPDQNNENVQTRYRVGLDKGDRFRWEKGATPRLYGLWNLPQIKERNFVILVEGETDFATLDFHGFPVLAGPGAQNFKAEWVQHFQGINRVYAWCEPDEGGALFIRRLSESIPNLLVITPPEGIKDANELASQAGGGFSDMVDELIEEATPPPAPFREHEIRTSFITTPEMIGNNFGFVLDNFLGRQKNTLVEALRQGHVMGRDTSQADRIARCFDNYIFKKCLNTGDVMASRYKCGDPNCHFCALWLLKEFLDSKDSILRANMGNPSIYRIYLFSQRLHDDFTAKANDFAAIYKQIRQMLTRLTDTYGSRYRIAKDHLYGIRTRIVGDVAHFEVILMAEHQPQVDAVNLLETHFRRQTGVDSEITEVRCHGLQHAKETFTAFMAVRADWDSASNYLCWRSGTKGGKMVQGKGVFYRVSGGSKGRKRTYEELQRRAGTECRICGNCTPVDLYGIHPVITTRVREVTSPYTGSIYFEPVDYVAELYNEEPVAGAVRRR
;
A
#
# COMPACT_ATOMS: atom_id res chain seq x y z
N MET A 1 -32.79 12.28 46.92
CA MET A 1 -32.13 11.00 47.31
C MET A 1 -31.01 10.74 46.32
N GLY A 2 -29.78 10.69 46.81
CA GLY A 2 -28.57 10.70 45.97
C GLY A 2 -28.47 9.49 45.05
N THR A 3 -28.16 9.75 43.79
CA THR A 3 -27.76 8.74 42.81
C THR A 3 -26.44 8.12 43.26
N GLN A 4 -26.51 6.90 43.81
CA GLN A 4 -25.34 6.08 44.10
C GLN A 4 -24.53 5.90 42.81
N ARG A 5 -23.30 6.41 42.81
CA ARG A 5 -22.29 6.10 41.79
C ARG A 5 -22.14 4.57 41.74
N GLN A 6 -22.30 3.98 40.56
CA GLN A 6 -21.92 2.58 40.32
C GLN A 6 -20.43 2.42 40.63
N THR A 7 -20.13 1.75 41.74
CA THR A 7 -18.80 1.26 42.08
C THR A 7 -18.36 0.28 40.99
N ALA A 8 -17.17 0.49 40.44
CA ALA A 8 -16.55 -0.43 39.49
C ALA A 8 -16.25 -1.75 40.22
N TYR A 9 -16.96 -2.82 39.86
CA TYR A 9 -16.76 -4.14 40.48
C TYR A 9 -15.43 -4.74 40.06
N ASN A 10 -14.61 -5.11 41.05
CA ASN A 10 -13.33 -5.81 40.90
C ASN A 10 -13.58 -7.33 40.88
N ILE A 11 -12.89 -8.07 40.00
CA ILE A 11 -13.01 -9.53 39.90
C ILE A 11 -12.52 -10.24 41.17
N LEU A 12 -11.48 -9.71 41.82
CA LEU A 12 -10.93 -10.31 43.05
C LEU A 12 -11.96 -10.30 44.18
N ASP A 13 -12.69 -9.19 44.35
CA ASP A 13 -13.75 -9.06 45.36
C ASP A 13 -14.88 -10.07 45.11
N VAL A 14 -15.26 -10.30 43.83
CA VAL A 14 -16.28 -11.29 43.46
C VAL A 14 -15.83 -12.72 43.79
N ILE A 15 -14.55 -13.02 43.62
CA ILE A 15 -13.99 -14.33 43.95
C ILE A 15 -13.91 -14.51 45.46
N GLU A 16 -13.48 -13.50 46.21
CA GLU A 16 -13.44 -13.52 47.67
C GLU A 16 -14.84 -13.67 48.29
N GLU A 17 -15.86 -13.06 47.70
CA GLU A 17 -17.25 -13.17 48.17
C GLU A 17 -17.88 -14.54 47.84
N LEU A 18 -17.74 -15.04 46.61
CA LEU A 18 -18.56 -16.16 46.12
C LEU A 18 -17.82 -17.49 45.95
N ALA A 19 -16.50 -17.47 45.76
CA ALA A 19 -15.71 -18.69 45.56
C ALA A 19 -14.23 -18.46 45.91
N PRO A 20 -13.88 -18.29 47.20
CA PRO A 20 -12.54 -17.86 47.62
C PRO A 20 -11.42 -18.74 47.06
N ARG A 21 -10.37 -18.13 46.52
CA ARG A 21 -9.17 -18.81 46.02
C ARG A 21 -7.93 -18.01 46.37
N GLU A 22 -6.88 -18.71 46.80
CA GLU A 22 -5.55 -18.10 46.90
C GLU A 22 -5.00 -17.83 45.51
N HIS A 23 -4.36 -16.68 45.35
CA HIS A 23 -3.78 -16.25 44.10
C HIS A 23 -2.30 -15.89 44.25
N LYS A 24 -1.54 -16.18 43.21
CA LYS A 24 -0.14 -15.78 43.07
C LYS A 24 -0.06 -14.56 42.15
N GLU A 25 0.76 -13.59 42.54
CA GLU A 25 1.12 -12.50 41.64
C GLU A 25 2.21 -12.91 40.64
N THR A 26 2.05 -12.49 39.38
CA THR A 26 3.03 -12.71 38.33
C THR A 26 3.56 -11.37 37.79
N SER A 27 4.74 -11.41 37.17
CA SER A 27 5.32 -10.24 36.51
C SER A 27 4.58 -9.85 35.22
N ASN A 28 3.63 -10.66 34.73
CA ASN A 28 2.89 -10.39 33.50
C ASN A 28 1.60 -9.60 33.80
N PRO A 29 1.45 -8.35 33.32
CA PRO A 29 0.28 -7.52 33.60
C PRO A 29 -1.03 -8.08 33.02
N ARG A 30 -0.98 -8.93 31.98
CA ARG A 30 -2.18 -9.58 31.41
C ARG A 30 -2.64 -10.80 32.21
N SER A 31 -1.81 -11.27 33.13
CA SER A 31 -2.06 -12.42 34.00
C SER A 31 -1.52 -12.14 35.40
N ARG A 32 -1.77 -10.92 35.89
CA ARG A 32 -1.18 -10.42 37.13
C ARG A 32 -1.54 -11.31 38.31
N TYR A 33 -2.78 -11.78 38.40
CA TYR A 33 -3.23 -12.68 39.46
C TYR A 33 -3.59 -14.04 38.85
N LEU A 34 -2.91 -15.10 39.29
CA LEU A 34 -3.13 -16.46 38.84
C LEU A 34 -3.57 -17.35 40.00
N MET A 35 -4.66 -18.08 39.82
CA MET A 35 -5.27 -18.92 40.86
C MET A 35 -5.93 -20.16 40.28
N GLN A 36 -6.41 -21.03 41.16
CA GLN A 36 -7.25 -22.15 40.75
C GLN A 36 -8.60 -21.65 40.21
N CYS A 37 -9.12 -22.33 39.21
CA CYS A 37 -10.41 -22.02 38.60
C CYS A 37 -11.53 -22.04 39.65
N PRO A 38 -12.22 -20.91 39.89
CA PRO A 38 -13.37 -20.85 40.79
C PRO A 38 -14.65 -21.38 40.12
N LEU A 39 -14.63 -21.62 38.80
CA LEU A 39 -15.78 -22.09 38.04
C LEU A 39 -15.97 -23.61 38.15
N PRO A 40 -17.21 -24.11 38.24
CA PRO A 40 -17.51 -25.53 38.41
C PRO A 40 -17.22 -26.40 37.17
N THR A 41 -16.90 -25.80 36.02
CA THR A 41 -16.64 -26.53 34.78
C THR A 41 -15.23 -27.06 34.63
N HIS A 42 -14.34 -26.75 35.57
CA HIS A 42 -12.97 -27.21 35.56
C HIS A 42 -12.38 -27.22 36.96
N ASP A 43 -11.97 -28.39 37.41
CA ASP A 43 -11.26 -28.58 38.68
C ASP A 43 -9.76 -28.74 38.42
N ASP A 44 -8.98 -27.76 38.90
CA ASP A 44 -7.52 -27.75 38.77
C ASP A 44 -6.83 -28.84 39.59
N ARG A 45 -7.52 -29.49 40.54
CA ARG A 45 -6.97 -30.64 41.30
C ARG A 45 -6.65 -31.85 40.43
N LEU A 46 -7.19 -31.90 39.22
CA LEU A 46 -6.93 -32.95 38.23
C LEU A 46 -5.64 -32.71 37.42
N ARG A 47 -4.94 -31.57 37.62
CA ARG A 47 -3.64 -31.29 37.00
C ARG A 47 -2.48 -31.78 37.86
N HIS A 48 -1.48 -32.37 37.20
CA HIS A 48 -0.32 -32.99 37.85
C HIS A 48 0.64 -31.98 38.51
N ASP A 49 0.59 -30.70 38.13
CA ASP A 49 1.47 -29.63 38.62
C ASP A 49 0.78 -28.65 39.58
N ARG A 50 -0.54 -28.82 39.82
CA ARG A 50 -1.39 -27.93 40.62
C ARG A 50 -1.26 -26.44 40.27
N SER A 51 -0.79 -26.12 39.06
CA SER A 51 -0.59 -24.74 38.62
C SER A 51 -1.97 -24.12 38.33
N GLY A 52 -2.25 -22.97 38.96
CA GLY A 52 -3.55 -22.30 38.79
C GLY A 52 -3.83 -21.99 37.33
N SER A 53 -5.03 -22.33 36.84
CA SER A 53 -5.40 -22.13 35.44
C SER A 53 -6.17 -20.83 35.18
N PHE A 54 -6.56 -20.10 36.22
CA PHE A 54 -7.43 -18.94 36.15
C PHE A 54 -6.65 -17.65 36.36
N SER A 55 -6.63 -16.81 35.34
CA SER A 55 -5.79 -15.61 35.25
C SER A 55 -6.65 -14.36 35.20
N ILE A 56 -6.22 -13.32 35.91
CA ILE A 56 -6.83 -11.99 35.92
C ILE A 56 -5.76 -10.95 35.55
N ASN A 57 -6.13 -9.93 34.76
CA ASN A 57 -5.25 -8.81 34.44
C ASN A 57 -4.94 -7.92 35.66
N ALA A 58 -3.94 -7.04 35.53
CA ALA A 58 -3.48 -6.16 36.60
C ALA A 58 -4.59 -5.20 37.10
N GLU A 59 -5.48 -4.77 36.22
CA GLU A 59 -6.61 -3.90 36.55
C GLU A 59 -7.80 -4.66 37.18
N ALA A 60 -7.66 -5.98 37.37
CA ALA A 60 -8.65 -6.87 37.94
C ALA A 60 -10.06 -6.77 37.33
N SER A 61 -10.10 -6.45 36.03
CA SER A 61 -11.32 -6.13 35.28
C SER A 61 -11.71 -7.21 34.28
N LEU A 62 -10.77 -8.08 33.89
CA LEU A 62 -10.97 -9.19 32.97
C LEU A 62 -10.31 -10.47 33.47
N PHE A 63 -11.01 -11.60 33.33
CA PHE A 63 -10.46 -12.93 33.61
C PHE A 63 -10.41 -13.81 32.36
N LEU A 64 -9.50 -14.78 32.38
CA LEU A 64 -9.41 -15.89 31.45
C LEU A 64 -8.95 -17.15 32.19
N CYS A 65 -9.68 -18.24 32.03
CA CYS A 65 -9.25 -19.57 32.44
C CYS A 65 -8.62 -20.31 31.26
N PHE A 66 -7.36 -20.70 31.39
CA PHE A 66 -6.65 -21.50 30.38
C PHE A 66 -7.05 -22.98 30.39
N GLY A 67 -7.75 -23.43 31.43
CA GLY A 67 -8.32 -24.77 31.54
C GLY A 67 -9.64 -24.91 30.79
N CYS A 68 -10.68 -24.23 31.26
CA CYS A 68 -12.02 -24.31 30.64
C CYS A 68 -12.25 -23.32 29.50
N GLY A 69 -11.36 -22.36 29.28
CA GLY A 69 -11.52 -21.32 28.25
C GLY A 69 -12.51 -20.20 28.61
N ALA A 70 -13.09 -20.22 29.82
CA ALA A 70 -14.00 -19.19 30.26
C ALA A 70 -13.30 -17.84 30.40
N LYS A 71 -13.95 -16.76 29.97
CA LYS A 71 -13.42 -15.40 30.03
C LYS A 71 -14.54 -14.38 30.14
N GLY A 72 -14.27 -13.26 30.78
CA GLY A 72 -15.28 -12.22 30.98
C GLY A 72 -14.85 -11.17 31.98
N ASN A 73 -15.81 -10.36 32.42
CA ASN A 73 -15.63 -9.34 33.46
C ASN A 73 -16.26 -9.77 34.80
N ALA A 74 -16.11 -8.93 35.84
CA ALA A 74 -16.64 -9.19 37.19
C ALA A 74 -18.14 -9.49 37.23
N PHE A 75 -18.94 -8.78 36.44
CA PHE A 75 -20.39 -8.99 36.37
C PHE A 75 -20.73 -10.38 35.83
N GLN A 76 -20.08 -10.78 34.73
CA GLN A 76 -20.26 -12.10 34.13
C GLN A 76 -19.79 -13.21 35.07
N LEU A 77 -18.70 -12.99 35.81
CA LEU A 77 -18.21 -13.96 36.79
C LEU A 77 -19.21 -14.13 37.95
N ARG A 78 -19.76 -13.03 38.48
CA ARG A 78 -20.74 -13.04 39.58
C ARG A 78 -22.02 -13.75 39.19
N GLN A 79 -22.52 -13.56 37.96
CA GLN A 79 -23.70 -14.28 37.46
C GLN A 79 -23.46 -15.79 37.40
N VAL A 80 -22.27 -16.20 36.97
CA VAL A 80 -21.93 -17.62 36.85
C VAL A 80 -21.71 -18.28 38.21
N LEU A 81 -21.07 -17.59 39.16
CA LEU A 81 -20.84 -18.10 40.51
C LEU A 81 -22.09 -18.03 41.40
N GLY A 82 -22.96 -17.05 41.19
CA GLY A 82 -24.21 -16.86 41.94
C GLY A 82 -25.38 -17.75 41.49
N GLY A 83 -25.19 -18.63 40.50
CA GLY A 83 -26.21 -19.58 40.05
C GLY A 83 -27.36 -19.00 39.21
N GLU A 84 -27.37 -17.70 38.97
CA GLU A 84 -28.39 -17.01 38.17
C GLU A 84 -27.99 -16.92 36.69
N GLY A 85 -28.10 -18.03 35.96
CA GLY A 85 -28.04 -18.00 34.50
C GLY A 85 -27.56 -19.29 33.81
N ASN A 86 -28.12 -19.54 32.62
CA ASN A 86 -27.81 -20.71 31.79
C ASN A 86 -26.36 -20.62 31.25
N PHE A 87 -25.50 -21.54 31.70
CA PHE A 87 -24.02 -21.50 31.66
C PHE A 87 -23.39 -21.20 30.27
N LEU A 88 -24.08 -21.55 29.18
CA LEU A 88 -23.61 -21.35 27.80
C LEU A 88 -23.94 -19.97 27.20
N THR A 89 -24.81 -19.18 27.84
CA THR A 89 -25.35 -17.94 27.26
C THR A 89 -24.64 -16.68 27.77
N ALA A 90 -24.04 -16.73 28.96
CA ALA A 90 -23.45 -15.56 29.62
C ALA A 90 -22.05 -15.19 29.10
N LEU A 91 -21.27 -16.17 28.62
CA LEU A 91 -19.86 -15.97 28.22
C LEU A 91 -19.66 -15.58 26.74
N ASN A 92 -20.72 -15.59 25.91
CA ASN A 92 -20.64 -15.30 24.47
C ASN A 92 -21.37 -14.03 24.01
N ARG A 93 -21.92 -13.22 24.93
CA ARG A 93 -22.57 -11.95 24.57
C ARG A 93 -21.65 -10.75 24.82
N GLY A 94 -20.77 -10.49 23.86
CA GLY A 94 -20.22 -9.14 23.63
C GLY A 94 -21.09 -8.41 22.61
N HIS A 95 -21.77 -7.34 23.06
CA HIS A 95 -22.44 -6.28 22.29
C HIS A 95 -23.22 -6.65 21.02
N ARG A 96 -24.56 -6.69 21.13
CA ARG A 96 -25.46 -5.93 20.21
C ARG A 96 -26.76 -5.54 20.92
N THR A 97 -27.06 -4.25 20.88
CA THR A 97 -28.37 -3.66 21.15
C THR A 97 -29.41 -4.12 20.12
N ALA A 98 -30.67 -4.01 20.53
CA ALA A 98 -31.89 -4.59 19.96
C ALA A 98 -32.10 -4.45 18.44
N SER A 99 -32.59 -5.52 17.80
CA SER A 99 -33.98 -5.61 17.31
C SER A 99 -34.28 -6.98 16.66
N THR A 100 -35.36 -7.58 17.16
CA THR A 100 -36.33 -8.53 16.58
C THR A 100 -36.13 -9.03 15.13
N ALA A 101 -36.13 -10.36 14.95
CA ALA A 101 -37.07 -11.08 14.06
C ALA A 101 -36.76 -12.59 14.04
N GLN A 102 -37.81 -13.38 14.24
CA GLN A 102 -37.84 -14.84 14.18
C GLN A 102 -37.32 -15.38 12.84
N ARG A 103 -36.56 -16.48 12.86
CA ARG A 103 -36.80 -17.61 11.94
C ARG A 103 -35.98 -18.87 12.23
N SER A 104 -36.62 -19.96 11.84
CA SER A 104 -36.42 -21.39 12.02
C SER A 104 -35.04 -21.97 11.66
N VAL A 105 -34.72 -23.01 12.44
CA VAL A 105 -33.60 -23.95 12.39
C VAL A 105 -33.45 -24.64 11.03
N THR A 106 -32.24 -24.66 10.48
CA THR A 106 -31.68 -25.79 9.70
C THR A 106 -30.17 -25.88 9.95
N PRO A 107 -29.58 -27.07 10.15
CA PRO A 107 -28.14 -27.21 10.41
C PRO A 107 -27.34 -27.11 9.10
N LYS A 108 -26.22 -26.36 9.12
CA LYS A 108 -25.23 -26.33 8.03
C LYS A 108 -23.94 -27.06 8.47
N PRO A 109 -23.22 -27.71 7.53
CA PRO A 109 -22.19 -28.70 7.83
C PRO A 109 -20.91 -28.08 8.38
N THR A 110 -20.23 -28.81 9.26
CA THR A 110 -18.97 -28.45 9.92
C THR A 110 -17.81 -28.37 8.93
N ARG A 111 -17.01 -27.30 9.02
CA ARG A 111 -15.71 -27.16 8.33
C ARG A 111 -14.58 -27.65 9.25
N PRO A 112 -13.54 -28.34 8.74
CA PRO A 112 -12.43 -28.85 9.54
C PRO A 112 -11.45 -27.74 9.98
N ARG A 113 -10.78 -27.96 11.12
CA ARG A 113 -9.76 -27.09 11.72
C ARG A 113 -8.41 -27.21 10.97
N PRO A 114 -7.59 -26.16 10.84
CA PRO A 114 -6.30 -26.25 10.17
C PRO A 114 -5.26 -26.97 11.04
N THR A 115 -4.55 -27.95 10.48
CA THR A 115 -3.35 -28.58 11.04
C THR A 115 -2.12 -27.68 10.83
N ARG A 116 -1.22 -27.56 11.83
CA ARG A 116 0.06 -26.86 11.66
C ARG A 116 1.02 -27.74 10.84
N PRO A 117 1.77 -27.19 9.87
CA PRO A 117 2.75 -27.96 9.10
C PRO A 117 3.92 -28.44 9.96
N SER A 118 4.46 -29.62 9.66
CA SER A 118 5.65 -30.20 10.29
C SER A 118 6.93 -29.46 9.85
N LEU A 119 7.88 -29.27 10.78
CA LEU A 119 9.21 -28.70 10.49
C LEU A 119 10.06 -29.71 9.70
N GLN A 120 10.94 -29.22 8.81
CA GLN A 120 11.81 -30.05 7.97
C GLN A 120 12.91 -30.73 8.79
N GLY A 121 13.51 -29.99 9.72
CA GLY A 121 14.71 -30.38 10.45
C GLY A 121 16.00 -30.28 9.63
N VAL A 122 17.13 -30.14 10.32
CA VAL A 122 18.48 -30.07 9.72
C VAL A 122 19.57 -30.34 10.77
N SER A 123 20.67 -30.97 10.37
CA SER A 123 21.91 -31.09 11.17
C SER A 123 23.07 -30.27 10.58
N ILE A 124 24.14 -30.08 11.34
CA ILE A 124 25.37 -29.40 10.89
C ILE A 124 25.94 -30.10 9.66
N ALA A 125 26.05 -31.43 9.67
CA ALA A 125 26.57 -32.19 8.53
C ALA A 125 25.74 -31.95 7.25
N GLN A 126 24.41 -31.96 7.36
CA GLN A 126 23.51 -31.69 6.23
C GLN A 126 23.60 -30.25 5.75
N LEU A 127 23.75 -29.30 6.68
CA LEU A 127 23.89 -27.89 6.35
C LEU A 127 25.23 -27.60 5.68
N ALA A 128 26.31 -28.18 6.20
CA ALA A 128 27.66 -28.07 5.68
C ALA A 128 27.76 -28.62 4.26
N GLU A 129 27.23 -29.83 4.03
CA GLU A 129 27.16 -30.45 2.69
C GLU A 129 26.38 -29.56 1.71
N ALA A 130 25.21 -29.07 2.11
CA ALA A 130 24.36 -28.27 1.23
C ALA A 130 24.93 -26.87 0.91
N LYS A 131 25.86 -26.36 1.73
CA LYS A 131 26.43 -25.01 1.61
C LYS A 131 27.92 -25.00 1.26
N GLY A 132 28.56 -26.16 1.13
CA GLY A 132 29.99 -26.23 0.85
C GLY A 132 30.85 -25.72 2.00
N LEU A 133 30.42 -25.91 3.25
CA LEU A 133 31.12 -25.44 4.46
C LEU A 133 31.87 -26.59 5.14
N ASP A 134 32.89 -26.25 5.92
CA ASP A 134 33.60 -27.21 6.78
C ASP A 134 32.78 -27.45 8.08
N PRO A 135 32.27 -28.68 8.32
CA PRO A 135 31.47 -28.97 9.51
C PRO A 135 32.27 -28.86 10.82
N ASP A 136 33.58 -29.10 10.79
CA ASP A 136 34.45 -28.98 11.96
C ASP A 136 34.65 -27.49 12.28
N TYR A 137 34.80 -26.63 11.28
CA TYR A 137 34.83 -25.18 11.51
C TYR A 137 33.54 -24.65 12.15
N LEU A 138 32.38 -25.08 11.63
CA LEU A 138 31.08 -24.68 12.19
C LEU A 138 30.95 -25.13 13.65
N TYR A 139 31.46 -26.31 13.98
CA TYR A 139 31.38 -26.87 15.32
C TYR A 139 32.44 -26.30 16.27
N GLU A 140 33.71 -26.36 15.93
CA GLU A 140 34.82 -26.03 16.82
C GLU A 140 35.00 -24.52 16.96
N GLU A 141 35.03 -23.79 15.85
CA GLU A 141 35.36 -22.36 15.83
C GLU A 141 34.11 -21.48 16.03
N LEU A 142 33.00 -21.80 15.35
CA LEU A 142 31.75 -21.02 15.46
C LEU A 142 30.80 -21.51 16.56
N ALA A 143 31.15 -22.60 17.24
CA ALA A 143 30.37 -23.20 18.32
C ALA A 143 28.91 -23.59 17.96
N TRP A 144 28.63 -23.91 16.69
CA TRP A 144 27.31 -24.42 16.29
C TRP A 144 27.12 -25.83 16.85
N ARG A 145 25.89 -26.17 17.28
CA ARG A 145 25.59 -27.50 17.85
C ARG A 145 24.32 -28.08 17.27
N ASP A 146 24.35 -29.37 16.94
CA ASP A 146 23.14 -30.16 16.67
C ASP A 146 22.30 -30.30 17.93
N THR A 147 21.00 -30.01 17.83
CA THR A 147 20.09 -30.00 18.97
C THR A 147 18.65 -30.29 18.56
N PRO A 148 17.84 -30.98 19.37
CA PRO A 148 16.42 -31.16 19.08
C PRO A 148 15.61 -29.89 19.38
N TYR A 149 14.89 -29.35 18.40
CA TYR A 149 13.91 -28.28 18.57
C TYR A 149 12.48 -28.84 18.50
N PHE A 150 11.79 -28.90 19.65
CA PHE A 150 10.48 -29.59 19.80
C PHE A 150 10.46 -31.02 19.23
N GLY A 151 11.57 -31.76 19.38
CA GLY A 151 11.69 -33.14 18.91
C GLY A 151 12.09 -33.29 17.44
N THR A 152 12.29 -32.19 16.71
CA THR A 152 12.83 -32.18 15.34
C THR A 152 14.31 -31.78 15.34
N PRO A 153 15.21 -32.45 14.58
CA PRO A 153 16.61 -32.05 14.47
C PRO A 153 16.77 -30.59 14.03
N ALA A 154 17.67 -29.85 14.66
CA ALA A 154 17.96 -28.46 14.34
C ALA A 154 19.43 -28.13 14.65
N VAL A 155 19.92 -27.03 14.09
CA VAL A 155 21.25 -26.47 14.43
C VAL A 155 21.05 -25.25 15.31
N SER A 156 21.70 -25.22 16.47
CA SER A 156 21.81 -24.03 17.31
C SER A 156 23.03 -23.21 16.92
N ILE A 157 22.81 -21.90 16.75
CA ILE A 157 23.77 -20.90 16.31
C ILE A 157 23.87 -19.85 17.43
N PRO A 158 25.01 -19.77 18.16
CA PRO A 158 25.19 -18.86 19.27
C PRO A 158 25.59 -17.45 18.81
N TYR A 159 24.97 -16.41 19.35
CA TYR A 159 25.25 -15.00 19.08
C TYR A 159 25.80 -14.31 20.34
N PRO A 160 27.09 -14.47 20.65
CA PRO A 160 27.76 -13.67 21.67
C PRO A 160 27.66 -12.17 21.41
N ASP A 161 27.75 -11.36 22.46
CA ASP A 161 28.00 -9.92 22.33
C ASP A 161 29.48 -9.62 22.08
N GLN A 162 29.81 -8.33 22.01
CA GLN A 162 31.17 -7.84 21.78
C GLN A 162 32.18 -8.20 22.89
N ASN A 163 31.70 -8.61 24.08
CA ASN A 163 32.54 -9.02 25.20
C ASN A 163 32.59 -10.55 25.38
N ASN A 164 31.86 -11.29 24.54
CA ASN A 164 31.65 -12.73 24.66
C ASN A 164 30.93 -13.15 25.97
N GLU A 165 30.09 -12.27 26.54
CA GLU A 165 29.43 -12.48 27.85
C GLU A 165 27.96 -12.89 27.71
N ASN A 166 27.15 -12.13 26.96
CA ASN A 166 25.74 -12.43 26.74
C ASN A 166 25.54 -13.20 25.43
N VAL A 167 25.21 -14.49 25.50
CA VAL A 167 24.94 -15.33 24.33
C VAL A 167 23.44 -15.44 24.06
N GLN A 168 23.03 -15.13 22.83
CA GLN A 168 21.67 -15.35 22.32
C GLN A 168 21.67 -16.55 21.37
N THR A 169 20.61 -17.36 21.32
CA THR A 169 20.61 -18.53 20.42
C THR A 169 19.60 -18.39 19.30
N ARG A 170 20.03 -18.65 18.06
CA ARG A 170 19.14 -18.84 16.90
C ARG A 170 19.20 -20.28 16.44
N TYR A 171 18.04 -20.87 16.15
CA TYR A 171 17.91 -22.23 15.67
C TYR A 171 17.62 -22.24 14.18
N ARG A 172 18.41 -22.99 13.41
CA ARG A 172 18.09 -23.40 12.04
C ARG A 172 17.27 -24.69 12.13
N VAL A 173 15.99 -24.63 11.74
CA VAL A 173 15.02 -25.74 11.87
C VAL A 173 14.62 -26.35 10.52
N GLY A 174 15.23 -25.88 9.43
CA GLY A 174 15.03 -26.40 8.08
C GLY A 174 16.14 -25.96 7.14
N LEU A 175 16.37 -26.76 6.09
CA LEU A 175 17.46 -26.58 5.15
C LEU A 175 17.11 -25.52 4.09
N ASP A 176 16.06 -25.73 3.32
CA ASP A 176 15.75 -24.96 2.10
C ASP A 176 14.26 -24.63 1.95
N LYS A 177 13.35 -25.35 2.63
CA LYS A 177 11.90 -25.22 2.44
C LYS A 177 11.18 -24.77 3.70
N GLY A 178 10.17 -23.93 3.51
CA GLY A 178 9.25 -23.53 4.59
C GLY A 178 9.92 -22.68 5.67
N ASP A 179 9.56 -22.95 6.93
CA ASP A 179 10.09 -22.25 8.09
C ASP A 179 11.50 -22.74 8.43
N ARG A 180 12.52 -21.89 8.25
CA ARG A 180 13.94 -22.27 8.35
C ARG A 180 14.61 -21.82 9.63
N PHE A 181 14.10 -20.80 10.32
CA PHE A 181 14.78 -20.18 11.46
C PHE A 181 13.84 -19.83 12.61
N ARG A 182 14.31 -20.04 13.84
CA ARG A 182 13.61 -19.67 15.07
C ARG A 182 14.58 -19.03 16.06
N TRP A 183 14.16 -17.96 16.72
CA TRP A 183 14.91 -17.42 17.86
C TRP A 183 14.55 -18.18 19.12
N GLU A 184 15.52 -18.32 20.02
CA GLU A 184 15.26 -18.73 21.39
C GLU A 184 14.23 -17.79 22.05
N LYS A 185 13.39 -18.36 22.92
CA LYS A 185 12.33 -17.59 23.56
C LYS A 185 12.93 -16.53 24.46
N GLY A 186 12.59 -15.27 24.18
CA GLY A 186 13.13 -14.11 24.91
C GLY A 186 14.42 -13.56 24.33
N ALA A 187 14.91 -14.14 23.22
CA ALA A 187 16.11 -13.65 22.59
C ALA A 187 15.91 -12.30 21.89
N THR A 188 16.95 -11.47 21.93
CA THR A 188 16.97 -10.17 21.24
C THR A 188 17.91 -10.25 20.04
N PRO A 189 17.39 -10.15 18.80
CA PRO A 189 18.23 -10.19 17.60
C PRO A 189 19.34 -9.14 17.61
N ARG A 190 20.54 -9.54 17.19
CA ARG A 190 21.76 -8.73 17.05
C ARG A 190 22.59 -9.21 15.85
N LEU A 191 23.64 -8.48 15.50
CA LEU A 191 24.60 -8.91 14.47
C LEU A 191 25.36 -10.16 14.93
N TYR A 192 25.57 -11.09 14.01
CA TYR A 192 26.45 -12.23 14.20
C TYR A 192 27.90 -11.80 13.91
N GLY A 193 28.85 -12.22 14.74
CA GLY A 193 30.26 -11.84 14.67
C GLY A 193 30.69 -10.69 15.59
N LEU A 194 29.80 -10.17 16.46
CA LEU A 194 30.12 -9.02 17.31
C LEU A 194 31.33 -9.22 18.23
N TRP A 195 31.59 -10.46 18.67
CA TRP A 195 32.78 -10.81 19.45
C TRP A 195 34.09 -10.52 18.72
N ASN A 196 34.05 -10.45 17.39
CA ASN A 196 35.23 -10.18 16.56
C ASN A 196 35.47 -8.67 16.29
N LEU A 197 34.63 -7.78 16.85
CA LEU A 197 34.73 -6.34 16.65
C LEU A 197 36.13 -5.73 16.93
N PRO A 198 36.88 -6.15 17.97
CA PRO A 198 38.22 -5.62 18.20
C PRO A 198 39.17 -5.86 17.01
N GLN A 199 39.18 -7.08 16.44
CA GLN A 199 40.04 -7.43 15.30
C GLN A 199 39.58 -6.73 14.02
N ILE A 200 38.25 -6.61 13.82
CA ILE A 200 37.66 -5.86 12.70
C ILE A 200 38.11 -4.39 12.74
N LYS A 201 38.11 -3.76 13.93
CA LYS A 201 38.57 -2.37 14.10
C LYS A 201 40.06 -2.20 13.80
N GLU A 202 40.89 -3.16 14.19
CA GLU A 202 42.32 -3.17 13.88
C GLU A 202 42.58 -3.24 12.35
N ARG A 203 41.82 -4.07 11.65
CA ARG A 203 41.89 -4.19 10.17
C ARG A 203 41.26 -3.02 9.43
N ASN A 204 40.47 -2.19 10.11
CA ASN A 204 39.88 -0.95 9.61
C ASN A 204 38.93 -1.13 8.40
N PHE A 205 38.43 -2.35 8.19
CA PHE A 205 37.32 -2.61 7.29
C PHE A 205 36.45 -3.77 7.76
N VAL A 206 35.21 -3.83 7.25
CA VAL A 206 34.28 -4.93 7.52
C VAL A 206 33.41 -5.23 6.31
N ILE A 207 33.10 -6.50 6.07
CA ILE A 207 32.13 -6.95 5.08
C ILE A 207 30.82 -7.32 5.80
N LEU A 208 29.71 -6.76 5.35
CA LEU A 208 28.37 -7.05 5.86
C LEU A 208 27.66 -8.03 4.94
N VAL A 209 27.14 -9.12 5.50
CA VAL A 209 26.41 -10.16 4.76
C VAL A 209 25.03 -10.47 5.36
N GLU A 210 24.15 -11.07 4.57
CA GLU A 210 22.75 -11.30 4.94
C GLU A 210 22.56 -12.48 5.92
N GLY A 211 23.43 -13.49 5.88
CA GLY A 211 23.22 -14.76 6.58
C GLY A 211 24.44 -15.31 7.31
N GLU A 212 24.19 -16.21 8.25
CA GLU A 212 25.23 -16.84 9.08
C GLU A 212 26.13 -17.80 8.29
N THR A 213 25.62 -18.40 7.22
CA THR A 213 26.43 -19.26 6.35
C THR A 213 27.45 -18.44 5.56
N ASP A 214 27.09 -17.24 5.10
CA ASP A 214 28.02 -16.37 4.35
C ASP A 214 29.08 -15.76 5.27
N PHE A 215 28.69 -15.49 6.51
CA PHE A 215 29.64 -15.18 7.57
C PHE A 215 30.66 -16.32 7.71
N ALA A 216 30.19 -17.56 7.87
CA ALA A 216 31.08 -18.70 8.10
C ALA A 216 32.10 -18.85 6.95
N THR A 217 31.68 -18.66 5.70
CA THR A 217 32.59 -18.68 4.55
C THR A 217 33.65 -17.59 4.62
N LEU A 218 33.25 -16.33 4.77
CA LEU A 218 34.18 -15.20 4.74
C LEU A 218 35.15 -15.22 5.94
N ASP A 219 34.64 -15.60 7.12
CA ASP A 219 35.40 -15.71 8.36
C ASP A 219 36.43 -16.85 8.26
N PHE A 220 36.06 -18.01 7.71
CA PHE A 220 36.97 -19.13 7.44
C PHE A 220 38.14 -18.73 6.53
N HIS A 221 37.86 -17.87 5.54
CA HIS A 221 38.87 -17.33 4.63
C HIS A 221 39.59 -16.08 5.17
N GLY A 222 39.36 -15.73 6.44
CA GLY A 222 40.11 -14.70 7.16
C GLY A 222 39.66 -13.26 6.90
N PHE A 223 38.47 -13.04 6.34
CA PHE A 223 37.93 -11.70 6.11
C PHE A 223 37.19 -11.16 7.35
N PRO A 224 37.37 -9.88 7.72
CA PRO A 224 36.58 -9.27 8.78
C PRO A 224 35.12 -9.10 8.33
N VAL A 225 34.21 -9.89 8.91
CA VAL A 225 32.81 -9.98 8.50
C VAL A 225 31.85 -9.81 9.68
N LEU A 226 30.65 -9.27 9.40
CA LEU A 226 29.51 -9.30 10.31
C LEU A 226 28.25 -9.69 9.52
N ALA A 227 27.40 -10.53 10.11
CA ALA A 227 26.15 -10.94 9.47
C ALA A 227 24.92 -10.36 10.16
N GLY A 228 23.96 -9.91 9.34
CA GLY A 228 22.60 -9.67 9.81
C GLY A 228 21.87 -11.01 10.03
N PRO A 229 20.89 -11.11 10.94
CA PRO A 229 20.06 -12.30 11.04
C PRO A 229 18.96 -12.32 9.95
N GLY A 230 19.34 -12.23 8.67
CA GLY A 230 18.48 -12.12 7.48
C GLY A 230 18.18 -10.67 7.03
N ALA A 231 17.91 -10.47 5.72
CA ALA A 231 17.86 -9.13 5.08
C ALA A 231 16.90 -8.15 5.75
N GLN A 232 15.79 -8.65 6.29
CA GLN A 232 14.74 -7.83 6.86
C GLN A 232 14.97 -7.44 8.32
N ASN A 233 16.06 -7.88 8.96
CA ASN A 233 16.24 -7.73 10.41
C ASN A 233 17.34 -6.74 10.80
N PHE A 234 17.97 -6.03 9.85
CA PHE A 234 18.93 -4.98 10.18
C PHE A 234 18.27 -3.82 10.93
N LYS A 235 18.87 -3.39 12.05
CA LYS A 235 18.39 -2.27 12.87
C LYS A 235 19.39 -1.11 12.86
N ALA A 236 18.87 0.12 12.75
CA ALA A 236 19.69 1.34 12.74
C ALA A 236 20.57 1.49 13.99
N GLU A 237 20.13 0.97 15.14
CA GLU A 237 20.91 0.99 16.39
C GLU A 237 22.26 0.26 16.28
N TRP A 238 22.39 -0.68 15.34
CA TRP A 238 23.65 -1.43 15.15
C TRP A 238 24.77 -0.63 14.51
N VAL A 239 24.47 0.54 13.93
CA VAL A 239 25.48 1.43 13.33
C VAL A 239 26.56 1.83 14.33
N GLN A 240 26.23 1.91 15.62
CA GLN A 240 27.18 2.23 16.67
C GLN A 240 28.38 1.27 16.71
N HIS A 241 28.19 0.01 16.28
CA HIS A 241 29.27 -0.98 16.24
C HIS A 241 30.32 -0.68 15.17
N PHE A 242 29.96 0.08 14.12
CA PHE A 242 30.86 0.44 13.03
C PHE A 242 31.68 1.70 13.30
N GLN A 243 31.46 2.37 14.44
CA GLN A 243 32.27 3.54 14.81
C GLN A 243 33.74 3.15 14.96
N GLY A 244 34.61 3.88 14.25
CA GLY A 244 36.06 3.62 14.20
C GLY A 244 36.50 2.69 13.06
N ILE A 245 35.58 2.21 12.22
CA ILE A 245 35.88 1.46 10.99
C ILE A 245 35.70 2.40 9.79
N ASN A 246 36.76 2.59 8.99
CA ASN A 246 36.71 3.56 7.87
C ASN A 246 36.09 2.99 6.60
N ARG A 247 36.25 1.69 6.32
CA ARG A 247 35.74 1.04 5.10
C ARG A 247 34.68 0.01 5.48
N VAL A 248 33.42 0.28 5.16
CA VAL A 248 32.32 -0.67 5.39
C VAL A 248 31.82 -1.16 4.05
N TYR A 249 31.91 -2.47 3.83
CA TYR A 249 31.40 -3.12 2.63
C TYR A 249 30.10 -3.84 2.94
N ALA A 250 29.22 -3.95 1.96
CA ALA A 250 28.09 -4.86 2.01
C ALA A 250 28.04 -5.71 0.76
N TRP A 251 27.90 -7.03 0.96
CA TRP A 251 27.71 -7.99 -0.11
C TRP A 251 26.28 -7.90 -0.63
N CYS A 252 26.12 -7.60 -1.91
CA CYS A 252 24.80 -7.51 -2.55
C CYS A 252 24.44 -8.83 -3.22
N GLU A 253 23.64 -9.68 -2.58
CA GLU A 253 23.04 -10.82 -3.29
C GLU A 253 22.20 -10.33 -4.49
N PRO A 254 22.23 -11.02 -5.65
CA PRO A 254 21.53 -10.61 -6.87
C PRO A 254 20.03 -10.95 -6.81
N ASP A 255 19.38 -10.68 -5.69
CA ASP A 255 17.95 -10.85 -5.47
C ASP A 255 17.31 -9.63 -4.77
N GLU A 256 15.98 -9.65 -4.63
CA GLU A 256 15.24 -8.55 -3.99
C GLU A 256 15.60 -8.38 -2.50
N GLY A 257 16.07 -9.46 -1.84
CA GLY A 257 16.54 -9.45 -0.45
C GLY A 257 17.85 -8.69 -0.31
N GLY A 258 18.83 -9.01 -1.16
CA GLY A 258 20.13 -8.32 -1.22
C GLY A 258 19.97 -6.82 -1.50
N ALA A 259 19.13 -6.44 -2.47
CA ALA A 259 18.85 -5.04 -2.76
C ALA A 259 18.23 -4.28 -1.57
N LEU A 260 17.34 -4.93 -0.80
CA LEU A 260 16.75 -4.36 0.40
C LEU A 260 17.77 -4.21 1.54
N PHE A 261 18.68 -5.18 1.67
CA PHE A 261 19.77 -5.16 2.65
C PHE A 261 20.70 -3.98 2.40
N ILE A 262 21.20 -3.81 1.17
CA ILE A 262 22.06 -2.67 0.78
C ILE A 262 21.37 -1.33 1.05
N ARG A 263 20.08 -1.21 0.71
CA ARG A 263 19.33 0.03 0.95
C ARG A 263 19.34 0.41 2.44
N ARG A 264 18.96 -0.51 3.33
CA ARG A 264 18.88 -0.24 4.78
C ARG A 264 20.23 0.12 5.37
N LEU A 265 21.30 -0.52 4.89
CA LEU A 265 22.66 -0.20 5.29
C LEU A 265 23.06 1.19 4.80
N SER A 266 22.79 1.54 3.54
CA SER A 266 23.14 2.85 2.97
C SER A 266 22.39 4.02 3.63
N GLU A 267 21.17 3.80 4.12
CA GLU A 267 20.41 4.79 4.90
C GLU A 267 21.09 5.11 6.25
N SER A 268 21.89 4.18 6.77
CA SER A 268 22.43 4.24 8.13
C SER A 268 23.97 4.37 8.16
N ILE A 269 24.66 4.10 7.04
CA ILE A 269 26.12 4.05 6.91
C ILE A 269 26.55 4.92 5.71
N PRO A 270 26.98 6.18 5.95
CA PRO A 270 27.25 7.15 4.88
C PRO A 270 28.37 6.78 3.90
N ASN A 271 29.38 6.01 4.35
CA ASN A 271 30.55 5.60 3.56
C ASN A 271 30.49 4.12 3.18
N LEU A 272 29.29 3.56 3.06
CA LEU A 272 29.13 2.17 2.62
C LEU A 272 29.71 1.99 1.21
N LEU A 273 30.30 0.83 0.95
CA LEU A 273 30.70 0.35 -0.38
C LEU A 273 29.97 -0.98 -0.64
N VAL A 274 29.60 -1.22 -1.89
CA VAL A 274 28.80 -2.38 -2.29
C VAL A 274 29.66 -3.31 -3.11
N ILE A 275 29.80 -4.54 -2.61
CA ILE A 275 30.40 -5.66 -3.33
C ILE A 275 29.31 -6.30 -4.18
N THR A 276 29.51 -6.33 -5.50
CA THR A 276 28.59 -6.97 -6.44
C THR A 276 29.19 -8.30 -6.88
N PRO A 277 28.55 -9.45 -6.60
CA PRO A 277 29.10 -10.75 -7.00
C PRO A 277 29.11 -10.90 -8.54
N PRO A 278 30.00 -11.74 -9.10
CA PRO A 278 30.04 -12.04 -10.52
C PRO A 278 28.72 -12.64 -11.04
N GLU A 279 28.49 -12.55 -12.36
CA GLU A 279 27.28 -13.09 -12.99
C GLU A 279 27.13 -14.59 -12.72
N GLY A 280 25.95 -15.01 -12.25
CA GLY A 280 25.66 -16.40 -11.92
C GLY A 280 26.08 -16.84 -10.52
N ILE A 281 26.60 -15.93 -9.68
CA ILE A 281 26.97 -16.21 -8.30
C ILE A 281 26.06 -15.41 -7.36
N LYS A 282 25.41 -16.12 -6.43
CA LYS A 282 24.46 -15.49 -5.52
C LYS A 282 25.13 -14.89 -4.29
N ASP A 283 25.83 -15.72 -3.54
CA ASP A 283 26.31 -15.42 -2.19
C ASP A 283 27.79 -15.85 -2.04
N ALA A 284 28.41 -15.53 -0.90
CA ALA A 284 29.81 -15.85 -0.67
C ALA A 284 30.05 -17.37 -0.62
N ASN A 285 29.08 -18.14 -0.14
CA ASN A 285 29.13 -19.61 -0.17
C ASN A 285 29.20 -20.15 -1.59
N GLU A 286 28.38 -19.61 -2.49
CA GLU A 286 28.36 -20.03 -3.89
C GLU A 286 29.66 -19.61 -4.60
N LEU A 287 30.21 -18.42 -4.30
CA LEU A 287 31.53 -18.02 -4.81
C LEU A 287 32.61 -19.00 -4.35
N ALA A 288 32.67 -19.36 -3.07
CA ALA A 288 33.66 -20.30 -2.54
C ALA A 288 33.55 -21.68 -3.20
N SER A 289 32.32 -22.14 -3.42
CA SER A 289 32.05 -23.43 -4.08
C SER A 289 32.54 -23.46 -5.53
N GLN A 290 32.51 -22.33 -6.24
CA GLN A 290 32.95 -22.22 -7.64
C GLN A 290 34.43 -21.88 -7.79
N ALA A 291 34.96 -21.02 -6.92
CA ALA A 291 36.34 -20.49 -7.00
C ALA A 291 37.39 -21.42 -6.40
N GLY A 292 37.02 -22.28 -5.44
CA GLY A 292 37.96 -23.14 -4.73
C GLY A 292 39.12 -22.34 -4.11
N GLY A 293 40.36 -22.72 -4.42
CA GLY A 293 41.56 -22.07 -3.87
C GLY A 293 41.77 -20.60 -4.28
N GLY A 294 41.06 -20.09 -5.28
CA GLY A 294 41.12 -18.69 -5.70
C GLY A 294 40.13 -17.76 -5.00
N PHE A 295 39.38 -18.26 -4.01
CA PHE A 295 38.30 -17.50 -3.37
C PHE A 295 38.79 -16.16 -2.76
N SER A 296 39.89 -16.18 -2.01
CA SER A 296 40.41 -14.98 -1.34
C SER A 296 40.81 -13.90 -2.34
N ASP A 297 41.52 -14.27 -3.42
CA ASP A 297 41.93 -13.32 -4.47
C ASP A 297 40.71 -12.68 -5.14
N MET A 298 39.67 -13.47 -5.44
CA MET A 298 38.43 -12.95 -6.04
C MET A 298 37.67 -12.02 -5.09
N VAL A 299 37.63 -12.30 -3.79
CA VAL A 299 36.98 -11.42 -2.81
C VAL A 299 37.76 -10.11 -2.66
N ASP A 300 39.10 -10.16 -2.69
CA ASP A 300 39.94 -8.96 -2.68
C ASP A 300 39.72 -8.09 -3.92
N GLU A 301 39.67 -8.68 -5.12
CA GLU A 301 39.32 -7.98 -6.37
C GLU A 301 37.93 -7.31 -6.26
N LEU A 302 36.93 -8.04 -5.75
CA LEU A 302 35.58 -7.51 -5.54
C LEU A 302 35.52 -6.37 -4.52
N ILE A 303 36.40 -6.37 -3.51
CA ILE A 303 36.55 -5.29 -2.54
C ILE A 303 37.17 -4.05 -3.20
N GLU A 304 38.14 -4.23 -4.10
CA GLU A 304 38.75 -3.14 -4.85
C GLU A 304 37.78 -2.51 -5.86
N GLU A 305 36.95 -3.33 -6.50
CA GLU A 305 35.91 -2.89 -7.44
C GLU A 305 34.63 -2.39 -6.74
N ALA A 306 34.54 -2.52 -5.41
CA ALA A 306 33.36 -2.13 -4.66
C ALA A 306 33.05 -0.64 -4.85
N THR A 307 31.82 -0.36 -5.27
CA THR A 307 31.38 1.02 -5.56
C THR A 307 30.49 1.55 -4.45
N PRO A 308 30.43 2.87 -4.21
CA PRO A 308 29.44 3.43 -3.29
C PRO A 308 28.04 2.94 -3.66
N PRO A 309 27.14 2.71 -2.68
CA PRO A 309 25.78 2.37 -2.98
C PRO A 309 25.21 3.48 -3.88
N PRO A 310 24.32 3.14 -4.81
CA PRO A 310 23.66 4.14 -5.63
C PRO A 310 23.10 5.25 -4.72
N ALA A 311 23.44 6.51 -5.04
CA ALA A 311 23.29 7.67 -4.16
C ALA A 311 21.91 7.74 -3.45
N PRO A 312 21.84 8.32 -2.23
CA PRO A 312 20.59 8.49 -1.48
C PRO A 312 19.70 9.60 -2.12
N PHE A 313 19.14 9.21 -3.27
CA PHE A 313 17.93 9.63 -3.97
C PHE A 313 17.81 11.03 -4.61
N ARG A 314 17.60 11.00 -5.94
CA ARG A 314 16.51 11.72 -6.64
C ARG A 314 15.99 10.92 -7.85
N GLU A 315 15.22 9.85 -7.62
CA GLU A 315 14.27 9.24 -8.59
C GLU A 315 13.43 8.07 -8.00
N HIS A 316 13.68 7.67 -6.76
CA HIS A 316 12.96 6.58 -6.07
C HIS A 316 12.05 7.02 -4.91
N GLU A 317 12.02 8.31 -4.55
CA GLU A 317 11.10 8.84 -3.52
C GLU A 317 9.63 8.93 -3.95
N ILE A 318 9.27 8.51 -5.18
CA ILE A 318 7.86 8.24 -5.54
C ILE A 318 7.49 6.77 -5.32
N ARG A 319 8.40 5.86 -4.95
CA ARG A 319 8.10 4.42 -4.99
C ARG A 319 7.99 3.64 -3.67
N THR A 320 8.35 4.15 -2.49
CA THR A 320 8.23 3.33 -1.25
C THR A 320 7.83 4.05 0.05
N SER A 321 6.88 4.97 -0.02
CA SER A 321 5.98 5.22 1.13
C SER A 321 4.52 5.11 0.71
N PHE A 322 4.22 4.14 -0.15
CA PHE A 322 2.94 3.46 -0.08
C PHE A 322 3.11 2.33 0.94
N ILE A 323 2.78 2.58 2.21
CA ILE A 323 2.56 1.49 3.15
C ILE A 323 1.29 0.77 2.67
N THR A 324 1.42 -0.13 1.71
CA THR A 324 0.52 -1.28 1.54
C THR A 324 1.23 -2.46 2.17
N THR A 325 0.67 -2.98 3.26
CA THR A 325 1.08 -4.29 3.76
C THR A 325 0.75 -5.37 2.71
N PRO A 326 1.40 -6.55 2.76
CA PRO A 326 1.11 -7.67 1.85
C PRO A 326 -0.36 -8.12 1.82
N GLU A 327 -1.17 -7.70 2.79
CA GLU A 327 -2.61 -7.97 2.88
C GLU A 327 -3.48 -6.98 2.07
N MET A 328 -2.90 -5.92 1.49
CA MET A 328 -3.62 -4.86 0.77
C MET A 328 -3.64 -5.02 -0.77
N ILE A 329 -3.41 -6.23 -1.28
CA ILE A 329 -3.37 -6.64 -2.71
C ILE A 329 -4.75 -6.55 -3.41
N GLY A 330 -5.66 -5.71 -2.93
CA GLY A 330 -7.06 -5.71 -3.34
C GLY A 330 -7.50 -4.66 -4.35
N ASN A 331 -6.65 -3.74 -4.86
CA ASN A 331 -7.18 -2.53 -5.54
C ASN A 331 -6.35 -1.93 -6.70
N ASN A 332 -6.92 -2.03 -7.90
CA ASN A 332 -6.24 -2.03 -9.21
C ASN A 332 -5.96 -0.68 -9.92
N PHE A 333 -6.24 0.50 -9.35
CA PHE A 333 -6.07 1.76 -10.13
C PHE A 333 -5.00 2.72 -9.60
N GLY A 334 -4.54 2.56 -8.35
CA GLY A 334 -3.65 3.54 -7.72
C GLY A 334 -2.16 3.30 -7.97
N PHE A 335 -1.71 2.05 -7.92
CA PHE A 335 -0.27 1.73 -7.86
C PHE A 335 0.38 1.61 -9.25
N VAL A 336 -0.45 1.31 -10.26
CA VAL A 336 -0.05 1.15 -11.65
C VAL A 336 0.22 2.50 -12.33
N LEU A 337 -0.25 3.64 -11.81
CA LEU A 337 -0.17 4.91 -12.55
C LEU A 337 1.10 5.75 -12.25
N ASP A 338 1.57 5.86 -11.00
CA ASP A 338 2.73 6.72 -10.68
C ASP A 338 4.09 6.04 -10.94
N ASN A 339 4.14 4.72 -10.83
CA ASN A 339 5.33 3.93 -11.15
C ASN A 339 5.51 3.86 -12.70
N PHE A 340 4.47 3.45 -13.40
CA PHE A 340 4.50 3.04 -14.82
C PHE A 340 4.80 4.22 -15.78
N LEU A 341 4.30 5.43 -15.52
CA LEU A 341 4.40 6.56 -16.45
C LEU A 341 5.79 7.19 -16.60
N GLY A 342 6.66 7.14 -15.59
CA GLY A 342 8.02 7.71 -15.66
C GLY A 342 9.06 6.76 -16.27
N ARG A 343 9.13 5.51 -15.78
CA ARG A 343 10.16 4.54 -16.18
C ARG A 343 9.83 3.77 -17.45
N GLN A 344 8.54 3.61 -17.77
CA GLN A 344 8.16 2.97 -19.03
C GLN A 344 8.10 3.94 -20.20
N LYS A 345 8.13 5.27 -20.00
CA LYS A 345 8.24 6.24 -21.10
C LYS A 345 9.52 6.01 -21.90
N ASN A 346 10.68 5.95 -21.25
CA ASN A 346 11.97 5.79 -21.94
C ASN A 346 12.16 4.38 -22.50
N THR A 347 11.81 3.32 -21.76
CA THR A 347 11.85 1.94 -22.26
C THR A 347 10.86 1.68 -23.40
N LEU A 348 9.68 2.32 -23.40
CA LEU A 348 8.70 2.27 -24.50
C LEU A 348 9.19 3.04 -25.73
N VAL A 349 9.88 4.17 -25.54
CA VAL A 349 10.55 4.91 -26.62
C VAL A 349 11.66 4.05 -27.25
N GLU A 350 12.51 3.40 -26.45
CA GLU A 350 13.53 2.46 -26.93
C GLU A 350 12.90 1.27 -27.67
N ALA A 351 11.87 0.65 -27.09
CA ALA A 351 11.20 -0.52 -27.66
C ALA A 351 10.46 -0.19 -28.97
N LEU A 352 9.81 0.96 -29.08
CA LEU A 352 9.19 1.44 -30.33
C LEU A 352 10.24 1.78 -31.41
N ARG A 353 11.38 2.37 -31.02
CA ARG A 353 12.52 2.65 -31.94
C ARG A 353 13.20 1.39 -32.44
N GLN A 354 13.26 0.34 -31.61
CA GLN A 354 13.82 -0.96 -31.98
C GLN A 354 12.79 -1.83 -32.73
N GLY A 355 11.50 -1.50 -32.63
CA GLY A 355 10.38 -2.17 -33.30
C GLY A 355 9.77 -3.33 -32.51
N HIS A 356 10.07 -3.41 -31.22
CA HIS A 356 9.61 -4.42 -30.29
C HIS A 356 8.14 -4.24 -29.86
N VAL A 357 7.50 -3.13 -30.24
CA VAL A 357 6.07 -2.87 -30.02
C VAL A 357 5.45 -2.39 -31.34
N MET A 358 4.58 -3.22 -31.95
CA MET A 358 3.81 -2.88 -33.17
C MET A 358 4.67 -2.51 -34.40
N GLY A 359 5.89 -3.04 -34.50
CA GLY A 359 6.83 -2.73 -35.58
C GLY A 359 7.65 -1.46 -35.31
N ARG A 360 8.71 -1.24 -36.11
CA ARG A 360 9.62 -0.09 -35.91
C ARG A 360 8.91 1.21 -36.28
N ASP A 361 8.44 1.94 -35.27
CA ASP A 361 7.79 3.24 -35.42
C ASP A 361 8.54 4.31 -34.62
N THR A 362 9.65 4.74 -35.23
CA THR A 362 10.49 5.84 -34.76
C THR A 362 9.71 7.15 -34.63
N SER A 363 8.64 7.35 -35.42
CA SER A 363 7.82 8.56 -35.36
C SER A 363 6.97 8.59 -34.09
N GLN A 364 6.40 7.45 -33.69
CA GLN A 364 5.60 7.30 -32.48
C GLN A 364 6.46 7.31 -31.21
N ALA A 365 7.67 6.74 -31.27
CA ALA A 365 8.64 6.82 -30.20
C ALA A 365 9.10 8.27 -29.94
N ASP A 366 9.44 9.02 -30.99
CA ASP A 366 9.82 10.43 -30.88
C ASP A 366 8.68 11.29 -30.33
N ARG A 367 7.45 10.98 -30.73
CA ARG A 367 6.22 11.55 -30.21
C ARG A 367 6.10 11.34 -28.69
N ILE A 368 6.26 10.12 -28.20
CA ILE A 368 6.14 9.80 -26.77
C ILE A 368 7.30 10.39 -25.96
N ALA A 369 8.53 10.37 -26.49
CA ALA A 369 9.70 10.98 -25.87
C ALA A 369 9.51 12.49 -25.61
N ARG A 370 8.86 13.18 -26.55
CA ARG A 370 8.68 14.65 -26.55
C ARG A 370 7.49 15.13 -25.70
N CYS A 371 6.79 14.22 -25.02
CA CYS A 371 5.60 14.52 -24.24
C CYS A 371 5.82 15.36 -22.99
N PHE A 372 5.05 16.44 -22.87
CA PHE A 372 5.11 17.55 -21.89
C PHE A 372 6.40 18.36 -21.88
N ASP A 373 7.44 17.87 -22.53
CA ASP A 373 8.74 18.53 -22.61
C ASP A 373 8.84 19.52 -23.79
N ASN A 374 7.88 19.49 -24.72
CA ASN A 374 7.89 20.35 -25.91
C ASN A 374 6.51 20.92 -26.28
N TYR A 375 6.54 22.07 -26.94
CA TYR A 375 5.43 22.68 -27.66
C TYR A 375 5.43 22.23 -29.13
N ILE A 376 4.22 22.09 -29.69
CA ILE A 376 3.99 22.15 -31.13
C ILE A 376 3.24 23.44 -31.41
N PHE A 377 3.71 24.20 -32.39
CA PHE A 377 3.03 25.42 -32.82
C PHE A 377 1.98 25.08 -33.88
N LYS A 378 0.82 25.72 -33.79
CA LYS A 378 -0.28 25.57 -34.74
C LYS A 378 -0.74 26.94 -35.17
N LYS A 379 -0.80 27.17 -36.47
CA LYS A 379 -1.34 28.39 -37.06
C LYS A 379 -2.83 28.27 -37.28
N CYS A 380 -3.55 29.29 -36.86
CA CYS A 380 -4.93 29.45 -37.24
C CYS A 380 -5.01 29.90 -38.71
N LEU A 381 -5.73 29.15 -39.54
CA LEU A 381 -5.89 29.51 -40.95
C LEU A 381 -6.76 30.76 -41.17
N ASN A 382 -7.66 31.07 -40.24
CA ASN A 382 -8.60 32.18 -40.41
C ASN A 382 -8.06 33.51 -39.90
N THR A 383 -7.15 33.49 -38.92
CA THR A 383 -6.64 34.70 -38.25
C THR A 383 -5.14 34.91 -38.50
N GLY A 384 -4.42 33.83 -38.84
CA GLY A 384 -2.98 33.86 -39.03
C GLY A 384 -2.17 33.71 -37.73
N ASP A 385 -2.82 33.77 -36.56
CA ASP A 385 -2.15 33.71 -35.26
C ASP A 385 -1.61 32.31 -34.96
N VAL A 386 -0.59 32.26 -34.10
CA VAL A 386 0.15 31.04 -33.77
C VAL A 386 -0.05 30.63 -32.32
N MET A 387 -0.53 29.40 -32.12
CA MET A 387 -0.67 28.81 -30.80
C MET A 387 0.33 27.69 -30.54
N ALA A 388 1.01 27.74 -29.42
CA ALA A 388 1.79 26.67 -28.83
C ALA A 388 0.89 25.74 -28.00
N SER A 389 0.80 24.48 -28.42
CA SER A 389 0.13 23.41 -27.68
C SER A 389 1.16 22.49 -27.05
N ARG A 390 1.04 22.24 -25.74
CA ARG A 390 1.85 21.21 -25.06
C ARG A 390 1.57 19.85 -25.66
N TYR A 391 2.62 19.11 -25.96
CA TYR A 391 2.55 17.71 -26.34
C TYR A 391 2.09 16.85 -25.13
N LYS A 392 1.15 15.88 -25.24
CA LYS A 392 0.58 15.13 -24.08
C LYS A 392 0.49 13.60 -24.27
N CYS A 393 0.65 12.82 -23.18
CA CYS A 393 0.78 11.33 -23.17
C CYS A 393 0.15 10.51 -22.00
N GLY A 394 -0.61 11.05 -21.02
CA GLY A 394 -1.47 10.20 -20.14
C GLY A 394 -1.26 10.13 -18.61
N ASP A 395 -1.46 11.20 -17.83
CA ASP A 395 -1.37 11.24 -16.34
C ASP A 395 -2.78 11.32 -15.63
N PRO A 396 -3.09 10.60 -14.54
CA PRO A 396 -4.43 10.61 -13.91
C PRO A 396 -4.77 11.87 -13.08
N ASN A 397 -3.78 12.68 -12.67
CA ASN A 397 -3.96 14.03 -12.13
C ASN A 397 -3.81 15.12 -13.22
N CYS A 398 -3.27 14.76 -14.38
CA CYS A 398 -3.36 15.62 -15.55
C CYS A 398 -4.84 15.74 -15.93
N HIS A 399 -5.41 16.92 -15.71
CA HIS A 399 -6.81 17.22 -15.99
C HIS A 399 -7.27 16.74 -17.37
N PHE A 400 -6.42 16.87 -18.41
CA PHE A 400 -6.73 16.40 -19.76
C PHE A 400 -6.77 14.89 -19.90
N CYS A 401 -5.94 14.19 -19.15
CA CYS A 401 -5.85 12.74 -19.14
C CYS A 401 -6.86 12.12 -18.16
N ALA A 402 -7.26 12.82 -17.09
CA ALA A 402 -8.39 12.48 -16.23
C ALA A 402 -9.73 12.64 -16.98
N LEU A 403 -9.93 13.78 -17.65
CA LEU A 403 -11.01 13.96 -18.62
C LEU A 403 -10.95 12.88 -19.70
N TRP A 404 -9.74 12.53 -20.17
CA TRP A 404 -9.56 11.46 -21.13
C TRP A 404 -10.08 10.12 -20.60
N LEU A 405 -9.52 9.64 -19.49
CA LEU A 405 -9.85 8.37 -18.85
C LEU A 405 -11.32 8.26 -18.43
N LEU A 406 -11.92 9.33 -17.90
CA LEU A 406 -13.31 9.33 -17.46
C LEU A 406 -14.28 9.24 -18.65
N LYS A 407 -14.05 10.02 -19.71
CA LYS A 407 -14.90 9.92 -20.90
C LYS A 407 -14.66 8.59 -21.64
N GLU A 408 -13.43 8.07 -21.69
CA GLU A 408 -13.18 6.71 -22.17
C GLU A 408 -13.99 5.70 -21.33
N PHE A 409 -13.87 5.76 -20.00
CA PHE A 409 -14.58 4.86 -19.10
C PHE A 409 -16.09 4.90 -19.34
N LEU A 410 -16.72 6.07 -19.41
CA LEU A 410 -18.15 6.20 -19.68
C LEU A 410 -18.52 5.71 -21.08
N ASP A 411 -17.70 5.97 -22.10
CA ASP A 411 -17.87 5.47 -23.46
C ASP A 411 -17.79 3.92 -23.50
N SER A 412 -16.94 3.30 -22.66
CA SER A 412 -16.90 1.81 -22.54
C SER A 412 -18.18 1.20 -21.98
N LYS A 413 -19.03 2.04 -21.41
CA LYS A 413 -20.25 1.66 -20.70
C LYS A 413 -21.50 2.15 -21.41
N ASP A 414 -21.32 2.73 -22.59
CA ASP A 414 -22.33 3.43 -23.36
C ASP A 414 -23.59 2.57 -23.56
N SER A 415 -23.45 1.29 -23.87
CA SER A 415 -24.60 0.39 -24.04
C SER A 415 -25.47 0.22 -22.79
N ILE A 416 -24.84 0.16 -21.60
CA ILE A 416 -25.57 -0.02 -20.34
C ILE A 416 -26.18 1.32 -19.93
N LEU A 417 -25.44 2.41 -20.15
CA LEU A 417 -25.93 3.78 -19.95
C LEU A 417 -27.16 4.04 -20.83
N ARG A 418 -27.10 3.81 -22.14
CA ARG A 418 -28.26 3.99 -23.06
C ARG A 418 -29.46 3.14 -22.70
N ALA A 419 -29.25 1.91 -22.25
CA ALA A 419 -30.36 1.02 -21.89
C ALA A 419 -31.12 1.47 -20.64
N ASN A 420 -30.54 2.33 -19.80
CA ASN A 420 -31.09 2.66 -18.48
C ASN A 420 -31.19 4.16 -18.19
N MET A 421 -30.50 5.03 -18.96
CA MET A 421 -30.54 6.49 -18.84
C MET A 421 -31.00 7.10 -20.18
N GLY A 422 -32.30 7.34 -20.31
CA GLY A 422 -32.89 7.98 -21.48
C GLY A 422 -32.84 9.50 -21.38
N ASN A 423 -33.12 10.04 -20.19
CA ASN A 423 -33.10 11.46 -19.88
C ASN A 423 -32.31 11.72 -18.59
N PRO A 424 -30.99 11.54 -18.57
CA PRO A 424 -30.21 11.71 -17.36
C PRO A 424 -30.10 13.18 -16.93
N SER A 425 -30.00 13.42 -15.63
CA SER A 425 -29.56 14.69 -15.04
C SER A 425 -28.41 14.44 -14.08
N ILE A 426 -27.57 15.46 -13.87
CA ILE A 426 -26.49 15.42 -12.88
C ILE A 426 -26.94 16.15 -11.64
N TYR A 427 -26.84 15.50 -10.50
CA TYR A 427 -27.09 16.09 -9.19
C TYR A 427 -25.74 16.23 -8.50
N ARG A 428 -25.36 17.48 -8.25
CA ARG A 428 -24.22 17.79 -7.40
C ARG A 428 -24.76 17.95 -5.99
N ILE A 429 -24.34 17.06 -5.12
CA ILE A 429 -24.90 16.91 -3.78
C ILE A 429 -23.78 17.22 -2.81
N TYR A 430 -23.83 18.40 -2.20
CA TYR A 430 -22.95 18.71 -1.08
C TYR A 430 -23.50 18.02 0.17
N LEU A 431 -22.70 17.13 0.77
CA LEU A 431 -23.17 16.33 1.89
C LEU A 431 -22.92 17.03 3.21
N PHE A 432 -21.65 17.23 3.56
CA PHE A 432 -21.22 17.86 4.81
C PHE A 432 -19.73 18.21 4.78
N SER A 433 -19.34 19.07 5.72
CA SER A 433 -17.96 19.25 6.13
C SER A 433 -17.68 18.47 7.40
N GLN A 434 -16.48 17.93 7.52
CA GLN A 434 -16.04 17.29 8.74
C GLN A 434 -14.61 17.68 9.04
N ARG A 435 -14.37 18.09 10.28
CA ARG A 435 -13.01 18.23 10.81
C ARG A 435 -12.42 16.85 11.03
N LEU A 436 -11.21 16.66 10.54
CA LEU A 436 -10.45 15.43 10.61
C LEU A 436 -9.42 15.52 11.72
N HIS A 437 -8.92 14.38 12.15
CA HIS A 437 -7.77 14.34 13.06
C HIS A 437 -6.52 14.91 12.37
N ASP A 438 -5.62 15.47 13.17
CA ASP A 438 -4.36 16.04 12.66
C ASP A 438 -3.34 14.96 12.27
N ASP A 439 -3.32 13.83 13.00
CA ASP A 439 -2.43 12.70 12.74
C ASP A 439 -2.74 12.03 11.39
N PHE A 440 -1.69 11.69 10.64
CA PHE A 440 -1.80 11.11 9.30
C PHE A 440 -2.62 9.82 9.28
N THR A 441 -2.38 8.90 10.22
CA THR A 441 -3.05 7.60 10.25
C THR A 441 -4.50 7.74 10.69
N ALA A 442 -4.75 8.55 11.73
CA ALA A 442 -6.10 8.86 12.17
C ALA A 442 -6.92 9.55 11.08
N LYS A 443 -6.34 10.54 10.38
CA LYS A 443 -6.95 11.23 9.25
C LYS A 443 -7.28 10.28 8.09
N ALA A 444 -6.39 9.34 7.76
CA ALA A 444 -6.66 8.31 6.77
C ALA A 444 -7.82 7.38 7.19
N ASN A 445 -7.90 7.02 8.48
CA ASN A 445 -9.01 6.24 9.01
C ASN A 445 -10.33 7.02 8.99
N ASP A 446 -10.31 8.33 9.25
CA ASP A 446 -11.47 9.20 9.09
C ASP A 446 -11.98 9.15 7.65
N PHE A 447 -11.08 9.29 6.65
CA PHE A 447 -11.46 9.15 5.24
C PHE A 447 -12.09 7.80 4.92
N ALA A 448 -11.51 6.71 5.41
CA ALA A 448 -12.04 5.37 5.20
C ALA A 448 -13.46 5.23 5.78
N ALA A 449 -13.67 5.73 7.00
CA ALA A 449 -14.95 5.70 7.69
C ALA A 449 -15.99 6.57 6.97
N ILE A 450 -15.65 7.81 6.63
CA ILE A 450 -16.53 8.77 5.94
C ILE A 450 -16.91 8.24 4.56
N TYR A 451 -15.94 7.77 3.77
CA TYR A 451 -16.21 7.21 2.44
C TYR A 451 -17.15 5.99 2.53
N LYS A 452 -16.96 5.13 3.54
CA LYS A 452 -17.86 4.00 3.82
C LYS A 452 -19.27 4.47 4.20
N GLN A 453 -19.39 5.52 5.01
CA GLN A 453 -20.69 6.11 5.38
C GLN A 453 -21.40 6.67 4.16
N ILE A 454 -20.73 7.45 3.31
CA ILE A 454 -21.31 8.01 2.07
C ILE A 454 -21.84 6.89 1.15
N ARG A 455 -21.06 5.81 0.98
CA ARG A 455 -21.51 4.63 0.23
C ARG A 455 -22.75 3.96 0.83
N GLN A 456 -22.83 3.89 2.15
CA GLN A 456 -24.00 3.36 2.85
C GLN A 456 -25.21 4.28 2.64
N MET A 457 -25.02 5.60 2.63
CA MET A 457 -26.08 6.56 2.34
C MET A 457 -26.68 6.36 0.95
N LEU A 458 -25.84 6.16 -0.06
CA LEU A 458 -26.26 5.86 -1.44
C LEU A 458 -26.87 4.46 -1.58
N THR A 459 -26.40 3.50 -0.79
CA THR A 459 -27.02 2.16 -0.74
C THR A 459 -28.43 2.25 -0.18
N ARG A 460 -28.62 2.96 0.94
CA ARG A 460 -29.94 3.20 1.53
C ARG A 460 -30.87 3.99 0.60
N LEU A 461 -30.34 4.91 -0.22
CA LEU A 461 -31.12 5.60 -1.26
C LEU A 461 -31.76 4.57 -2.19
N THR A 462 -30.92 3.66 -2.71
CA THR A 462 -31.36 2.58 -3.61
C THR A 462 -32.38 1.67 -2.92
N ASP A 463 -32.09 1.21 -1.71
CA ASP A 463 -32.92 0.23 -1.01
C ASP A 463 -34.29 0.80 -0.62
N THR A 464 -34.34 2.08 -0.23
CA THR A 464 -35.57 2.73 0.26
C THR A 464 -36.47 3.22 -0.86
N TYR A 465 -35.86 3.73 -1.93
CA TYR A 465 -36.55 4.49 -2.97
C TYR A 465 -36.46 3.83 -4.34
N GLY A 466 -35.55 2.89 -4.57
CA GLY A 466 -35.28 2.30 -5.89
C GLY A 466 -36.41 1.43 -6.46
N SER A 467 -37.40 1.02 -5.66
CA SER A 467 -38.61 0.39 -6.20
C SER A 467 -39.57 1.38 -6.86
N ARG A 468 -39.50 2.67 -6.47
CA ARG A 468 -40.45 3.72 -6.87
C ARG A 468 -39.83 4.77 -7.78
N TYR A 469 -38.56 5.09 -7.56
CA TYR A 469 -37.89 6.22 -8.19
C TYR A 469 -36.63 5.76 -8.92
N ARG A 470 -36.56 6.03 -10.22
CA ARG A 470 -35.43 5.67 -11.08
C ARG A 470 -34.17 6.42 -10.70
N ILE A 471 -34.29 7.66 -10.22
CA ILE A 471 -33.16 8.42 -9.65
C ILE A 471 -32.44 7.67 -8.52
N ALA A 472 -33.19 6.92 -7.70
CA ALA A 472 -32.64 6.11 -6.63
C ALA A 472 -32.20 4.72 -7.11
N LYS A 473 -32.94 4.13 -8.05
CA LYS A 473 -32.68 2.78 -8.59
C LYS A 473 -31.45 2.74 -9.48
N ASP A 474 -31.45 3.56 -10.53
CA ASP A 474 -30.58 3.46 -11.68
C ASP A 474 -29.67 4.70 -11.72
N HIS A 475 -28.63 4.69 -10.90
CA HIS A 475 -27.68 5.79 -10.82
C HIS A 475 -26.21 5.36 -10.88
N LEU A 476 -25.40 6.28 -11.43
CA LEU A 476 -23.95 6.28 -11.38
C LEU A 476 -23.52 7.46 -10.50
N TYR A 477 -22.51 7.29 -9.68
CA TYR A 477 -21.99 8.36 -8.84
C TYR A 477 -20.47 8.34 -8.76
N GLY A 478 -19.91 9.51 -8.48
CA GLY A 478 -18.56 9.65 -7.97
C GLY A 478 -18.57 10.45 -6.67
N ILE A 479 -17.59 10.18 -5.82
CA ILE A 479 -17.42 10.90 -4.55
C ILE A 479 -16.24 11.85 -4.74
N ARG A 480 -16.46 13.12 -4.42
CA ARG A 480 -15.44 14.15 -4.44
C ARG A 480 -15.18 14.62 -3.02
N THR A 481 -13.95 15.07 -2.81
CA THR A 481 -13.53 15.63 -1.55
C THR A 481 -12.62 16.81 -1.83
N ARG A 482 -12.80 17.89 -1.07
CA ARG A 482 -11.86 19.02 -0.98
C ARG A 482 -11.41 19.13 0.46
N ILE A 483 -10.12 19.38 0.70
CA ILE A 483 -9.59 19.57 2.06
C ILE A 483 -8.97 20.96 2.15
N VAL A 484 -9.30 21.67 3.22
CA VAL A 484 -8.71 22.95 3.58
C VAL A 484 -8.33 22.88 5.07
N GLY A 485 -7.03 22.79 5.35
CA GLY A 485 -6.49 22.57 6.69
C GLY A 485 -6.84 21.16 7.22
N ASP A 486 -7.53 21.15 8.36
CA ASP A 486 -8.07 19.96 9.00
C ASP A 486 -9.54 19.69 8.62
N VAL A 487 -10.14 20.50 7.74
CA VAL A 487 -11.56 20.35 7.34
C VAL A 487 -11.66 19.73 5.96
N ALA A 488 -12.44 18.64 5.87
CA ALA A 488 -12.77 17.98 4.61
C ALA A 488 -14.24 18.21 4.23
N HIS A 489 -14.45 18.67 3.00
CA HIS A 489 -15.74 18.92 2.37
C HIS A 489 -16.07 17.76 1.42
N PHE A 490 -17.19 17.08 1.63
CA PHE A 490 -17.57 15.92 0.84
C PHE A 490 -18.77 16.20 -0.07
N GLU A 491 -18.62 15.83 -1.33
CA GLU A 491 -19.67 15.96 -2.32
C GLU A 491 -19.86 14.64 -3.08
N VAL A 492 -21.10 14.40 -3.51
CA VAL A 492 -21.43 13.33 -4.44
C VAL A 492 -21.88 13.94 -5.75
N ILE A 493 -21.27 13.49 -6.84
CA ILE A 493 -21.76 13.76 -8.19
C ILE A 493 -22.55 12.54 -8.61
N LEU A 494 -23.87 12.70 -8.74
CA LEU A 494 -24.80 11.63 -9.07
C LEU A 494 -25.37 11.86 -10.48
N MET A 495 -25.07 10.97 -11.42
CA MET A 495 -25.75 10.89 -12.71
C MET A 495 -26.88 9.88 -12.61
N ALA A 496 -28.11 10.31 -12.85
CA ALA A 496 -29.27 9.44 -12.70
C ALA A 496 -30.38 9.82 -13.68
N GLU A 497 -31.29 8.88 -13.94
CA GLU A 497 -32.45 9.13 -14.80
C GLU A 497 -33.38 10.17 -14.18
N HIS A 498 -33.63 11.25 -14.91
CA HIS A 498 -34.58 12.27 -14.49
C HIS A 498 -36.03 11.86 -14.79
N GLN A 499 -36.91 12.10 -13.82
CA GLN A 499 -38.35 11.89 -13.92
C GLN A 499 -39.06 13.23 -13.62
N PRO A 500 -39.68 13.89 -14.62
CA PRO A 500 -40.31 15.21 -14.44
C PRO A 500 -41.38 15.26 -13.35
N GLN A 501 -42.07 14.15 -13.12
CA GLN A 501 -43.11 13.98 -12.11
C GLN A 501 -42.56 13.75 -10.69
N VAL A 502 -41.24 13.68 -10.53
CA VAL A 502 -40.57 13.45 -9.25
C VAL A 502 -39.76 14.70 -8.92
N ASP A 503 -40.05 15.30 -7.77
CA ASP A 503 -39.19 16.32 -7.18
C ASP A 503 -37.91 15.66 -6.64
N ALA A 504 -36.96 15.47 -7.55
CA ALA A 504 -35.70 14.79 -7.31
C ALA A 504 -34.83 15.53 -6.29
N VAL A 505 -34.82 16.86 -6.33
CA VAL A 505 -34.03 17.70 -5.43
C VAL A 505 -34.51 17.49 -4.00
N ASN A 506 -35.81 17.73 -3.74
CA ASN A 506 -36.38 17.55 -2.41
C ASN A 506 -36.27 16.10 -1.91
N LEU A 507 -36.42 15.11 -2.79
CA LEU A 507 -36.24 13.70 -2.44
C LEU A 507 -34.81 13.43 -1.95
N LEU A 508 -33.81 13.90 -2.68
CA LEU A 508 -32.41 13.70 -2.32
C LEU A 508 -32.05 14.52 -1.07
N GLU A 509 -32.48 15.78 -0.97
CA GLU A 509 -32.27 16.64 0.20
C GLU A 509 -32.85 15.99 1.45
N THR A 510 -34.10 15.56 1.40
CA THR A 510 -34.76 14.88 2.52
C THR A 510 -34.04 13.57 2.88
N HIS A 511 -33.59 12.81 1.89
CA HIS A 511 -32.87 11.55 2.11
C HIS A 511 -31.52 11.77 2.80
N PHE A 512 -30.69 12.69 2.31
CA PHE A 512 -29.37 12.93 2.86
C PHE A 512 -29.46 13.64 4.21
N ARG A 513 -30.34 14.63 4.36
CA ARG A 513 -30.59 15.31 5.64
C ARG A 513 -30.97 14.37 6.76
N ARG A 514 -31.82 13.38 6.49
CA ARG A 514 -32.18 12.34 7.48
C ARG A 514 -30.99 11.50 7.95
N GLN A 515 -29.93 11.42 7.14
CA GLN A 515 -28.77 10.57 7.44
C GLN A 515 -27.57 11.35 7.97
N THR A 516 -27.39 12.58 7.54
CA THR A 516 -26.29 13.46 7.94
C THR A 516 -26.68 14.38 9.10
N GLY A 517 -27.97 14.64 9.28
CA GLY A 517 -28.49 15.63 10.24
C GLY A 517 -28.30 17.08 9.80
N VAL A 518 -27.76 17.33 8.60
CA VAL A 518 -27.54 18.66 8.03
C VAL A 518 -28.22 18.78 6.68
N ASP A 519 -28.69 19.99 6.35
CA ASP A 519 -29.24 20.26 5.03
C ASP A 519 -28.14 20.09 3.96
N SER A 520 -28.40 19.22 2.98
CA SER A 520 -27.52 19.05 1.83
C SER A 520 -27.90 20.06 0.75
N GLU A 521 -26.93 20.80 0.22
CA GLU A 521 -27.16 21.66 -0.94
C GLU A 521 -27.14 20.79 -2.20
N ILE A 522 -28.25 20.77 -2.93
CA ILE A 522 -28.37 19.97 -4.14
C ILE A 522 -28.61 20.87 -5.34
N THR A 523 -27.63 20.87 -6.26
CA THR A 523 -27.79 21.51 -7.56
C THR A 523 -28.09 20.45 -8.61
N GLU A 524 -29.20 20.62 -9.30
CA GLU A 524 -29.55 19.80 -10.44
C GLU A 524 -29.11 20.47 -11.74
N VAL A 525 -28.32 19.74 -12.52
CA VAL A 525 -27.91 20.12 -13.87
C VAL A 525 -28.65 19.23 -14.85
N ARG A 526 -29.71 19.81 -15.45
CA ARG A 526 -30.49 19.20 -16.53
C ARG A 526 -29.58 18.96 -17.72
N CYS A 527 -29.50 17.72 -18.18
CA CYS A 527 -28.70 17.37 -19.34
C CYS A 527 -29.58 17.10 -20.55
N HIS A 528 -29.15 17.57 -21.71
CA HIS A 528 -29.82 17.35 -22.99
C HIS A 528 -29.39 15.99 -23.56
N GLY A 529 -29.85 14.91 -22.93
CA GLY A 529 -29.54 13.54 -23.30
C GLY A 529 -28.22 13.00 -22.75
N LEU A 530 -27.94 11.73 -23.05
CA LEU A 530 -26.88 10.95 -22.41
C LEU A 530 -25.46 11.47 -22.69
N GLN A 531 -25.18 11.97 -23.89
CA GLN A 531 -23.84 12.45 -24.22
C GLN A 531 -23.47 13.72 -23.43
N HIS A 532 -24.40 14.68 -23.34
CA HIS A 532 -24.24 15.86 -22.50
C HIS A 532 -24.09 15.46 -21.02
N ALA A 533 -24.86 14.48 -20.53
CA ALA A 533 -24.69 13.98 -19.17
C ALA A 533 -23.32 13.32 -18.92
N LYS A 534 -22.78 12.54 -19.88
CA LYS A 534 -21.43 11.95 -19.79
C LYS A 534 -20.35 13.03 -19.72
N GLU A 535 -20.48 14.08 -20.52
CA GLU A 535 -19.54 15.21 -20.56
C GLU A 535 -19.61 16.04 -19.28
N THR A 536 -20.81 16.39 -18.83
CA THR A 536 -21.05 17.13 -17.59
C THR A 536 -20.60 16.33 -16.36
N PHE A 537 -20.91 15.04 -16.28
CA PHE A 537 -20.41 14.15 -15.22
C PHE A 537 -18.88 14.07 -15.24
N THR A 538 -18.27 13.92 -16.42
CA THR A 538 -16.82 13.89 -16.59
C THR A 538 -16.17 15.21 -16.18
N ALA A 539 -16.75 16.35 -16.53
CA ALA A 539 -16.26 17.67 -16.13
C ALA A 539 -16.32 17.85 -14.61
N PHE A 540 -17.41 17.44 -13.96
CA PHE A 540 -17.51 17.47 -12.50
C PHE A 540 -16.54 16.48 -11.83
N MET A 541 -16.30 15.31 -12.40
CA MET A 541 -15.42 14.29 -11.81
C MET A 541 -13.92 14.50 -12.11
N ALA A 542 -13.58 15.16 -13.21
CA ALA A 542 -12.20 15.46 -13.60
C ALA A 542 -11.68 16.79 -13.01
N VAL A 543 -12.40 17.32 -12.01
CA VAL A 543 -11.93 18.49 -11.25
C VAL A 543 -10.61 18.12 -10.60
N ARG A 544 -9.61 18.98 -10.80
CA ARG A 544 -8.30 18.86 -10.17
C ARG A 544 -8.53 18.73 -8.67
N ALA A 545 -8.01 17.66 -8.08
CA ALA A 545 -8.15 17.47 -6.66
C ALA A 545 -7.37 18.60 -5.94
N ASP A 546 -8.12 19.53 -5.35
CA ASP A 546 -7.61 20.72 -4.68
C ASP A 546 -7.32 20.35 -3.23
N TRP A 547 -6.11 19.83 -3.02
CA TRP A 547 -5.57 19.54 -1.70
C TRP A 547 -4.63 20.67 -1.31
N ASP A 548 -4.89 21.27 -0.17
CA ASP A 548 -4.01 22.24 0.49
C ASP A 548 -2.61 21.67 0.82
N SER A 549 -2.46 20.34 0.97
CA SER A 549 -1.17 19.68 1.17
C SER A 549 -1.06 18.28 0.53
N ALA A 550 0.17 17.87 0.23
CA ALA A 550 0.49 16.52 -0.26
C ALA A 550 0.13 15.44 0.77
N SER A 551 0.28 15.72 2.06
CA SER A 551 -0.10 14.81 3.15
C SER A 551 -1.60 14.55 3.17
N ASN A 552 -2.42 15.59 2.95
CA ASN A 552 -3.88 15.46 2.88
C ASN A 552 -4.33 14.61 1.68
N TYR A 553 -3.66 14.75 0.52
CA TYR A 553 -3.85 13.84 -0.62
C TYR A 553 -3.50 12.39 -0.28
N LEU A 554 -2.37 12.15 0.39
CA LEU A 554 -1.92 10.81 0.76
C LEU A 554 -2.82 10.16 1.82
N CYS A 555 -3.33 10.93 2.80
CA CYS A 555 -4.34 10.45 3.75
C CYS A 555 -5.61 10.01 3.04
N TRP A 556 -6.12 10.82 2.11
CA TRP A 556 -7.29 10.49 1.31
C TRP A 556 -7.05 9.23 0.46
N ARG A 557 -5.93 9.15 -0.26
CA ARG A 557 -5.58 8.00 -1.10
C ARG A 557 -5.42 6.72 -0.28
N SER A 558 -4.84 6.84 0.93
CA SER A 558 -4.62 5.70 1.83
C SER A 558 -5.93 5.23 2.47
N GLY A 559 -6.77 6.15 2.92
CA GLY A 559 -8.09 5.86 3.50
C GLY A 559 -9.09 5.32 2.49
N THR A 560 -8.91 5.65 1.20
CA THR A 560 -9.79 5.19 0.12
C THR A 560 -9.25 3.99 -0.65
N LYS A 561 -8.27 3.23 -0.12
CA LYS A 561 -7.63 2.10 -0.83
C LYS A 561 -8.66 1.20 -1.54
N GLY A 562 -8.54 1.24 -2.88
CA GLY A 562 -9.55 1.04 -3.94
C GLY A 562 -11.02 0.90 -3.56
N GLY A 563 -11.48 2.00 -3.00
CA GLY A 563 -12.70 2.57 -3.51
C GLY A 563 -12.59 2.87 -5.01
N LYS A 564 -13.51 2.32 -5.80
CA LYS A 564 -13.73 2.80 -7.16
C LYS A 564 -14.17 4.26 -7.07
N MET A 565 -13.45 5.16 -7.74
CA MET A 565 -13.74 6.61 -7.79
C MET A 565 -15.11 6.89 -8.44
N VAL A 566 -15.50 6.04 -9.39
CA VAL A 566 -16.83 6.04 -10.01
C VAL A 566 -17.49 4.69 -9.76
N GLN A 567 -18.70 4.74 -9.21
CA GLN A 567 -19.50 3.58 -8.82
C GLN A 567 -20.93 3.70 -9.33
N GLY A 568 -21.59 2.55 -9.46
CA GLY A 568 -22.99 2.50 -9.87
C GLY A 568 -23.78 1.60 -8.94
N LYS A 569 -25.08 1.87 -8.84
CA LYS A 569 -26.07 1.08 -8.11
C LYS A 569 -27.27 0.79 -9.02
N GLY A 570 -28.11 -0.16 -8.59
CA GLY A 570 -29.09 -0.81 -9.47
C GLY A 570 -28.42 -1.43 -10.68
N VAL A 571 -28.99 -1.29 -11.88
CA VAL A 571 -28.47 -1.94 -13.12
C VAL A 571 -27.03 -1.52 -13.45
N PHE A 572 -26.59 -0.36 -12.93
CA PHE A 572 -25.23 0.16 -13.08
C PHE A 572 -24.17 -0.45 -12.15
N TYR A 573 -24.51 -1.41 -11.28
CA TYR A 573 -23.49 -2.10 -10.48
C TYR A 573 -22.38 -2.73 -11.36
N ARG A 574 -22.75 -3.14 -12.58
CA ARG A 574 -21.87 -3.70 -13.63
C ARG A 574 -20.97 -2.67 -14.33
N VAL A 575 -21.26 -1.38 -14.13
CA VAL A 575 -20.56 -0.24 -14.75
C VAL A 575 -19.43 0.27 -13.87
N SER A 576 -19.54 0.17 -12.54
CA SER A 576 -18.53 0.62 -11.57
C SER A 576 -17.13 0.07 -11.89
N GLY A 577 -16.08 0.93 -11.87
CA GLY A 577 -14.64 0.74 -12.19
C GLY A 577 -13.95 -0.57 -11.78
N GLY A 578 -14.51 -1.67 -12.25
CA GLY A 578 -14.27 -3.05 -11.90
C GLY A 578 -15.33 -3.83 -12.64
N SER A 579 -15.33 -3.64 -13.95
CA SER A 579 -15.77 -4.65 -14.87
C SER A 579 -14.53 -5.40 -15.30
N LYS A 580 -14.57 -6.72 -15.25
CA LYS A 580 -14.04 -7.49 -16.38
C LYS A 580 -14.75 -6.88 -17.63
N GLY A 581 -14.05 -6.02 -18.38
CA GLY A 581 -14.66 -4.97 -19.25
C GLY A 581 -15.51 -5.45 -20.45
N ARG A 582 -16.39 -4.58 -20.96
CA ARG A 582 -17.08 -4.71 -22.26
C ARG A 582 -16.30 -3.91 -23.32
N LYS A 583 -16.24 -4.44 -24.56
CA LYS A 583 -15.55 -3.82 -25.72
C LYS A 583 -16.36 -2.65 -26.35
N ARG A 584 -15.66 -1.60 -26.82
CA ARG A 584 -16.20 -0.35 -27.47
C ARG A 584 -16.36 -0.47 -29.00
N THR A 585 -17.10 0.47 -29.63
CA THR A 585 -17.27 0.60 -31.10
C THR A 585 -16.26 1.58 -31.72
N TYR A 586 -16.20 1.64 -33.05
CA TYR A 586 -15.11 2.27 -33.80
C TYR A 586 -15.27 3.79 -34.01
N GLU A 587 -16.47 4.31 -34.27
CA GLU A 587 -16.65 5.75 -34.54
C GLU A 587 -16.39 6.64 -33.30
N GLU A 588 -16.62 6.10 -32.10
CA GLU A 588 -16.44 6.82 -30.84
C GLU A 588 -14.96 7.08 -30.51
N LEU A 589 -14.09 6.18 -30.94
CA LEU A 589 -12.64 6.37 -30.87
C LEU A 589 -12.17 7.49 -31.82
N GLN A 590 -12.95 7.83 -32.86
CA GLN A 590 -12.53 8.70 -33.96
C GLN A 590 -12.70 10.20 -33.67
N ARG A 591 -13.77 10.61 -32.96
CA ARG A 591 -14.02 12.03 -32.60
C ARG A 591 -13.05 12.58 -31.56
N ARG A 592 -12.41 11.70 -30.80
CA ARG A 592 -11.46 12.08 -29.76
C ARG A 592 -10.06 12.38 -30.28
N ALA A 593 -9.85 12.21 -31.57
CA ALA A 593 -8.55 12.27 -32.23
C ALA A 593 -8.08 13.69 -32.63
N GLY A 594 -8.77 14.78 -32.26
CA GLY A 594 -8.21 16.14 -32.28
C GLY A 594 -8.43 17.00 -33.54
N THR A 595 -9.68 17.22 -33.97
CA THR A 595 -10.01 17.80 -35.29
C THR A 595 -10.44 19.29 -35.36
N GLU A 596 -10.73 20.02 -34.27
CA GLU A 596 -11.22 21.44 -34.32
C GLU A 596 -10.25 22.49 -33.68
N CYS A 597 -10.13 23.72 -34.24
CA CYS A 597 -9.17 24.77 -33.85
C CYS A 597 -9.57 25.61 -32.63
N ARG A 598 -8.62 25.86 -31.72
CA ARG A 598 -8.84 26.67 -30.51
C ARG A 598 -8.86 28.18 -30.72
N ILE A 599 -8.22 28.73 -31.76
CA ILE A 599 -8.22 30.19 -32.02
C ILE A 599 -9.53 30.61 -32.71
N CYS A 600 -9.92 29.94 -33.80
CA CYS A 600 -11.07 30.34 -34.64
C CYS A 600 -12.34 29.49 -34.40
N GLY A 601 -12.24 28.30 -33.79
CA GLY A 601 -13.34 27.36 -33.57
C GLY A 601 -13.85 26.63 -34.81
N ASN A 602 -13.56 27.14 -36.00
CA ASN A 602 -14.23 26.73 -37.24
C ASN A 602 -13.27 26.20 -38.33
N CYS A 603 -11.97 26.35 -38.11
CA CYS A 603 -10.91 25.89 -38.98
C CYS A 603 -10.24 24.66 -38.35
N THR A 604 -9.55 23.84 -39.14
CA THR A 604 -8.59 22.88 -38.59
C THR A 604 -7.25 23.61 -38.51
N PRO A 605 -6.66 23.80 -37.33
CA PRO A 605 -5.44 24.57 -37.20
C PRO A 605 -4.31 23.78 -37.84
N VAL A 606 -3.49 24.45 -38.64
CA VAL A 606 -2.39 23.81 -39.35
C VAL A 606 -1.16 23.82 -38.47
N ASP A 607 -0.52 22.67 -38.33
CA ASP A 607 0.70 22.57 -37.55
C ASP A 607 1.82 23.33 -38.26
N LEU A 608 2.42 24.27 -37.54
CA LEU A 608 3.63 24.93 -37.98
C LEU A 608 4.83 24.01 -37.75
N TYR A 609 5.85 24.22 -38.57
CA TYR A 609 7.03 23.38 -38.55
C TYR A 609 7.84 23.60 -37.28
N GLY A 610 8.29 22.50 -36.67
CA GLY A 610 9.15 22.52 -35.48
C GLY A 610 8.50 21.95 -34.23
N ILE A 611 9.36 21.50 -33.32
CA ILE A 611 9.00 21.11 -31.97
C ILE A 611 9.92 21.91 -31.05
N HIS A 612 9.33 22.58 -30.08
CA HIS A 612 9.99 23.65 -29.36
C HIS A 612 10.08 23.28 -27.88
N PRO A 613 11.28 23.02 -27.32
CA PRO A 613 11.41 22.59 -25.93
C PRO A 613 10.83 23.61 -24.97
N VAL A 614 9.97 23.17 -24.05
CA VAL A 614 9.29 24.09 -23.12
C VAL A 614 10.30 24.86 -22.28
N ILE A 615 11.43 24.24 -21.94
CA ILE A 615 12.47 24.83 -21.10
C ILE A 615 13.24 25.99 -21.78
N THR A 616 13.34 26.01 -23.10
CA THR A 616 14.08 27.04 -23.85
C THR A 616 13.19 27.94 -24.71
N THR A 617 11.90 27.61 -24.85
CA THR A 617 10.98 28.32 -25.74
C THR A 617 10.15 29.32 -24.96
N ARG A 618 10.39 30.62 -25.18
CA ARG A 618 9.60 31.67 -24.54
C ARG A 618 8.22 31.77 -25.21
N VAL A 619 7.17 31.63 -24.39
CA VAL A 619 5.77 31.82 -24.80
C VAL A 619 5.11 32.88 -23.90
N ARG A 620 4.17 33.63 -24.46
CA ARG A 620 3.27 34.53 -23.76
C ARG A 620 1.84 34.01 -23.87
N GLU A 621 1.01 34.22 -22.87
CA GLU A 621 -0.38 33.80 -22.90
C GLU A 621 -1.23 34.82 -23.69
N VAL A 622 -2.11 34.34 -24.57
CA VAL A 622 -2.99 35.17 -25.41
C VAL A 622 -4.41 34.61 -25.36
N THR A 623 -5.38 35.50 -25.32
CA THR A 623 -6.81 35.13 -25.38
C THR A 623 -7.32 35.39 -26.79
N SER A 624 -7.94 34.38 -27.42
CA SER A 624 -8.50 34.55 -28.76
C SER A 624 -9.72 35.50 -28.72
N PRO A 625 -9.76 36.56 -29.55
CA PRO A 625 -10.94 37.42 -29.64
C PRO A 625 -12.15 36.74 -30.32
N TYR A 626 -12.00 35.52 -30.87
CA TYR A 626 -13.05 34.82 -31.64
C TYR A 626 -13.75 33.68 -30.87
N THR A 627 -12.97 32.78 -30.25
CA THR A 627 -13.51 31.65 -29.47
C THR A 627 -13.54 31.93 -27.97
N GLY A 628 -12.89 33.01 -27.52
CA GLY A 628 -12.62 33.28 -26.11
C GLY A 628 -11.69 32.27 -25.44
N SER A 629 -11.15 31.29 -26.18
CA SER A 629 -10.27 30.26 -25.61
C SER A 629 -8.86 30.80 -25.37
N ILE A 630 -8.28 30.44 -24.22
CA ILE A 630 -6.89 30.77 -23.87
C ILE A 630 -5.93 29.83 -24.60
N TYR A 631 -4.89 30.39 -25.19
CA TYR A 631 -3.80 29.65 -25.80
C TYR A 631 -2.45 30.32 -25.53
N PHE A 632 -1.36 29.58 -25.69
CA PHE A 632 -0.01 30.14 -25.56
C PHE A 632 0.46 30.62 -26.93
N GLU A 633 0.95 31.84 -27.08
CA GLU A 633 1.60 32.35 -28.28
C GLU A 633 3.12 32.40 -28.05
N PRO A 634 3.95 31.93 -28.97
CA PRO A 634 5.40 32.05 -28.83
C PRO A 634 5.90 33.51 -28.99
N VAL A 635 6.79 33.96 -28.10
CA VAL A 635 7.27 35.37 -28.01
C VAL A 635 8.37 35.65 -29.02
N ASP A 636 9.31 34.71 -29.15
CA ASP A 636 10.46 34.82 -30.06
C ASP A 636 10.17 34.21 -31.42
N TYR A 637 8.89 34.00 -31.72
CA TYR A 637 8.47 33.46 -33.00
C TYR A 637 8.49 34.57 -34.03
N VAL A 638 9.61 34.64 -34.77
CA VAL A 638 9.77 35.53 -35.90
C VAL A 638 9.39 34.74 -37.15
N ALA A 639 8.31 35.11 -37.82
CA ALA A 639 7.83 34.37 -39.00
C ALA A 639 8.92 34.19 -40.06
N GLU A 640 9.83 35.17 -40.22
CA GLU A 640 10.95 35.11 -41.18
C GLU A 640 12.06 34.11 -40.82
N LEU A 641 12.26 33.76 -39.54
CA LEU A 641 13.22 32.72 -39.12
C LEU A 641 12.75 31.29 -39.42
N TYR A 642 11.45 31.13 -39.69
CA TYR A 642 10.77 29.85 -39.87
C TYR A 642 10.05 29.74 -41.22
N ASN A 643 10.07 30.80 -42.03
CA ASN A 643 9.63 30.78 -43.43
C ASN A 643 10.83 30.60 -44.34
N GLU A 644 11.10 29.33 -44.68
CA GLU A 644 11.93 28.91 -45.83
C GLU A 644 13.41 28.59 -45.57
N GLU A 645 13.71 27.79 -44.54
CA GLU A 645 14.66 26.65 -44.54
C GLU A 645 14.98 26.24 -43.07
N PRO A 646 15.28 24.97 -42.78
CA PRO A 646 15.41 24.48 -41.40
C PRO A 646 16.61 25.09 -40.68
N VAL A 647 16.38 25.60 -39.46
CA VAL A 647 17.47 25.83 -38.49
C VAL A 647 18.22 24.51 -38.29
N ALA A 648 19.55 24.53 -38.41
CA ALA A 648 20.39 23.35 -38.27
C ALA A 648 20.06 22.59 -36.98
N GLY A 649 19.50 21.37 -37.11
CA GLY A 649 19.06 20.52 -35.99
C GLY A 649 17.54 20.30 -35.89
N ALA A 650 16.70 21.01 -36.64
CA ALA A 650 15.25 20.78 -36.65
C ALA A 650 14.86 19.57 -37.51
N VAL A 651 14.42 18.47 -36.88
CA VAL A 651 13.99 17.23 -37.56
C VAL A 651 12.67 17.47 -38.33
N ARG A 652 12.67 17.23 -39.65
CA ARG A 652 11.45 17.31 -40.48
C ARG A 652 10.39 16.32 -39.99
N ARG A 653 9.15 16.79 -39.79
CA ARG A 653 7.98 15.91 -39.74
C ARG A 653 7.91 15.14 -41.07
N ARG A 654 8.04 13.81 -41.02
CA ARG A 654 7.47 12.95 -42.06
C ARG A 654 6.02 12.67 -41.73
#